data_AF-A0A0D3F7Q5-F1
#
_entry.id   AF-A0A0D3F7Q5-F1
#
_cell.length_a   1.000
_cell.length_b   1.000
_cell.length_c   1.000
_cell.angle_alpha   90.00
_cell.angle_beta   90.00
_cell.angle_gamma   90.00
#
_symmetry.space_group_name_H-M   'P 1'
#
loop_
_entity.id
_entity.type
_entity.pdbx_description
1 polymer ?
#
loop_
_entity_poly.entity_id
_entity_poly.type
_entity_poly.pdbx_seq_one_letter_code
_entity_poly.pdbx_strand_id
1 'polypeptide(L)'
;MATCLDSLGPLLGGAANSTDAANYICNRFTDTSSAVDATYLLFSAYLVFAMQLGFAMLCAGSVRAKNSMNIMLTNVLDAAAGALFYYLFGFAFAFGTPSKGFIGKQFFGLKHMPQTGYDYDFFLFQWAFAIAAAGITSGSIAERTRFSAYLIYSAFLTGFVYPVVSHWFWSTDGWASAGRLTGPLLFKSGVIDFAGSGVVHLVGGIAGLWGAFIEGPRIGRFDAAGRTVAMKGHSASLVVLGTFLLWFGWFGFNPGSFTTISKIYGESGTIDGQWSAVGRTAVTTSLAGSVAALTTLYGKRWLTGHWNVTDVCNGLLGGFAAITAGCSVVDPWASVICGFVSAWVLIGCNKLALMLKFDDPLEATQLHGGCGAWGIIFTALFARKEYVELIYGVPGRPYGLFMGGGGRLLAAHIVQILVIVGWVSATMGTLFYVLHRFGLLRVSTSTEMEGMDPSCHGGFGYVDEDEGQRRVRAKSAAETARVEPRKSPEQAAAGQMATCADTLGPLLGTAAANATDYLCNQFADTTSAVDSTYLLFSAYLVFAMQLGFAMLCAGSVRAKNTMNIMLTNVLDAAAGALFYYLFGFAFAFGAPSNGFIGKHFFGLKQVPQVGFDYSFFLFQWAFAIAAAGITSGSIAERTQFVAYLIYSAFLTGFVYPVVSHWIWSADGWASASRTSGSLLFGSGVIDFAGSGVVHMVGGVAGLWGALIEGPRIGRFDHAGRSVALRGHSASLVVLGSFLLWFGCVGGFMLKSAHGTQVAAEMGGHV
;
A
#
# COMPACT_ATOMS: atom_id res chain seq x y z
N MET A 1 -6.27 11.63 -27.91
CA MET A 1 -5.68 12.64 -28.81
C MET A 1 -6.36 12.67 -30.18
N ALA A 2 -6.11 11.75 -31.12
CA ALA A 2 -6.69 11.79 -32.48
C ALA A 2 -8.22 12.04 -32.52
N THR A 3 -9.01 11.21 -31.82
CA THR A 3 -10.47 11.35 -31.72
C THR A 3 -10.95 12.70 -31.17
N CYS A 4 -10.16 13.34 -30.31
CA CYS A 4 -10.46 14.67 -29.77
C CYS A 4 -10.20 15.74 -30.84
N LEU A 5 -9.10 15.63 -31.60
CA LEU A 5 -8.77 16.54 -32.69
C LEU A 5 -9.77 16.45 -33.84
N ASP A 6 -10.15 15.23 -34.24
CA ASP A 6 -11.13 14.98 -35.29
C ASP A 6 -12.53 15.55 -34.93
N SER A 7 -12.84 15.61 -33.63
CA SER A 7 -14.12 16.16 -33.13
C SER A 7 -14.07 17.68 -32.91
N LEU A 8 -12.96 18.21 -32.38
CA LEU A 8 -12.84 19.59 -31.94
C LEU A 8 -12.33 20.53 -33.03
N GLY A 9 -11.42 20.07 -33.90
CA GLY A 9 -10.88 20.85 -35.01
C GLY A 9 -11.97 21.45 -35.93
N PRO A 10 -12.97 20.67 -36.38
CA PRO A 10 -14.09 21.19 -37.16
C PRO A 10 -14.95 22.21 -36.42
N LEU A 11 -15.15 22.04 -35.11
CA LEU A 11 -15.93 22.97 -34.27
C LEU A 11 -15.21 24.30 -34.05
N LEU A 12 -13.88 24.31 -34.07
CA LEU A 12 -13.05 25.51 -33.99
C LEU A 12 -12.83 26.20 -35.35
N GLY A 13 -13.54 25.80 -36.41
CA GLY A 13 -13.32 26.26 -37.80
C GLY A 13 -13.50 27.75 -38.12
N GLY A 14 -13.72 28.61 -37.12
CA GLY A 14 -13.68 30.08 -37.22
C GLY A 14 -12.48 30.74 -36.51
N ALA A 15 -11.63 29.97 -35.83
CA ALA A 15 -10.44 30.46 -35.14
C ALA A 15 -9.23 30.60 -36.09
N ALA A 16 -8.32 31.53 -35.77
CA ALA A 16 -7.15 31.83 -36.61
C ALA A 16 -6.22 30.61 -36.79
N ASN A 17 -5.93 29.88 -35.71
CA ASN A 17 -5.16 28.63 -35.72
C ASN A 17 -5.99 27.49 -35.06
N SER A 18 -7.13 27.15 -35.66
CA SER A 18 -8.08 26.16 -35.13
C SER A 18 -7.46 24.80 -34.77
N THR A 19 -6.53 24.29 -35.58
CA THR A 19 -5.79 23.03 -35.32
C THR A 19 -4.92 23.12 -34.08
N ASP A 20 -4.20 24.22 -33.88
CA ASP A 20 -3.29 24.39 -32.73
C ASP A 20 -4.07 24.63 -31.44
N ALA A 21 -5.19 25.36 -31.52
CA ALA A 21 -6.14 25.48 -30.41
C ALA A 21 -6.72 24.11 -30.01
N ALA A 22 -7.10 23.28 -30.99
CA ALA A 22 -7.57 21.92 -30.74
C ALA A 22 -6.47 21.04 -30.11
N ASN A 23 -5.22 21.11 -30.61
CA ASN A 23 -4.06 20.44 -30.03
C ASN A 23 -3.86 20.83 -28.56
N TYR A 24 -3.84 22.13 -28.26
CA TYR A 24 -3.67 22.62 -26.89
C TYR A 24 -4.76 22.08 -25.95
N ILE A 25 -6.04 22.20 -26.34
CA ILE A 25 -7.19 21.74 -25.55
C ILE A 25 -7.15 20.22 -25.35
N CYS A 26 -6.92 19.44 -26.41
CA CYS A 26 -6.86 17.98 -26.34
C CYS A 26 -5.66 17.46 -25.53
N ASN A 27 -4.53 18.17 -25.53
CA ASN A 27 -3.38 17.85 -24.70
C ASN A 27 -3.72 18.05 -23.21
N ARG A 28 -4.29 19.21 -22.83
CA ARG A 28 -4.72 19.46 -21.43
C ARG A 28 -5.62 18.37 -20.87
N PHE A 29 -6.63 17.92 -21.63
CA PHE A 29 -7.47 16.79 -21.20
C PHE A 29 -6.71 15.47 -21.08
N THR A 30 -5.73 15.21 -21.95
CA THR A 30 -4.90 14.00 -21.91
C THR A 30 -3.97 14.01 -20.68
N ASP A 31 -3.37 15.16 -20.37
CA ASP A 31 -2.49 15.35 -19.22
C ASP A 31 -3.26 15.19 -17.90
N THR A 32 -4.42 15.84 -17.76
CA THR A 32 -5.31 15.70 -16.59
C THR A 32 -5.79 14.25 -16.42
N SER A 33 -6.19 13.58 -17.50
CA SER A 33 -6.57 12.16 -17.47
C SER A 33 -5.44 11.28 -16.93
N SER A 34 -4.21 11.55 -17.38
CA SER A 34 -3.02 10.78 -16.96
C SER A 34 -2.68 11.00 -15.48
N ALA A 35 -2.79 12.24 -14.99
CA ALA A 35 -2.58 12.58 -13.58
C ALA A 35 -3.63 11.95 -12.65
N VAL A 36 -4.90 11.91 -13.09
CA VAL A 36 -6.01 11.26 -12.36
C VAL A 36 -5.82 9.74 -12.32
N ASP A 37 -5.44 9.12 -13.44
CA ASP A 37 -5.18 7.69 -13.53
C ASP A 37 -3.97 7.27 -12.66
N ALA A 38 -2.87 8.03 -12.69
CA ALA A 38 -1.69 7.77 -11.86
C ALA A 38 -1.99 7.93 -10.36
N THR A 39 -2.75 8.96 -9.97
CA THR A 39 -3.23 9.15 -8.58
C THR A 39 -4.01 7.94 -8.09
N TYR A 40 -4.92 7.44 -8.93
CA TYR A 40 -5.74 6.26 -8.66
C TYR A 40 -4.89 4.98 -8.53
N LEU A 41 -3.92 4.77 -9.42
CA LEU A 41 -3.06 3.60 -9.42
C LEU A 41 -2.11 3.57 -8.22
N LEU A 42 -1.54 4.71 -7.86
CA LEU A 42 -0.73 4.87 -6.65
C LEU A 42 -1.53 4.58 -5.38
N PHE A 43 -2.72 5.19 -5.23
CA PHE A 43 -3.59 4.91 -4.08
C PHE A 43 -3.95 3.42 -3.99
N SER A 44 -4.24 2.79 -5.13
CA SER A 44 -4.48 1.35 -5.21
C SER A 44 -3.26 0.52 -4.79
N ALA A 45 -2.05 0.90 -5.21
CA ALA A 45 -0.81 0.25 -4.82
C ALA A 45 -0.57 0.34 -3.31
N TYR A 46 -0.90 1.46 -2.68
CA TYR A 46 -0.75 1.65 -1.23
C TYR A 46 -1.71 0.75 -0.45
N LEU A 47 -2.97 0.65 -0.90
CA LEU A 47 -3.94 -0.29 -0.34
C LEU A 47 -3.46 -1.74 -0.45
N VAL A 48 -2.92 -2.15 -1.61
CA VAL A 48 -2.34 -3.50 -1.75
C VAL A 48 -1.12 -3.69 -0.85
N PHE A 49 -0.26 -2.69 -0.70
CA PHE A 49 0.86 -2.77 0.24
C PHE A 49 0.39 -2.92 1.70
N ALA A 50 -0.74 -2.31 2.09
CA ALA A 50 -1.36 -2.53 3.40
C ALA A 50 -1.81 -3.99 3.64
N MET A 51 -1.97 -4.81 2.59
CA MET A 51 -2.19 -6.25 2.74
C MET A 51 -0.99 -6.94 3.40
N GLN A 52 0.24 -6.44 3.24
CA GLN A 52 1.41 -7.03 3.89
C GLN A 52 1.35 -6.92 5.42
N LEU A 53 0.81 -5.80 5.93
CA LEU A 53 0.47 -5.65 7.34
C LEU A 53 -0.65 -6.62 7.75
N GLY A 54 -1.65 -6.77 6.88
CA GLY A 54 -2.74 -7.74 7.06
C GLY A 54 -2.22 -9.18 7.22
N PHE A 55 -1.33 -9.62 6.32
CA PHE A 55 -0.63 -10.90 6.42
C PHE A 55 0.20 -10.98 7.70
N ALA A 56 1.02 -9.99 8.04
CA ALA A 56 1.83 -10.01 9.27
C ALA A 56 0.98 -10.26 10.54
N MET A 57 -0.17 -9.59 10.67
CA MET A 57 -1.07 -9.77 11.81
C MET A 57 -1.84 -11.11 11.75
N LEU A 58 -2.36 -11.50 10.59
CA LEU A 58 -3.05 -12.78 10.37
C LEU A 58 -2.15 -13.98 10.67
N CYS A 59 -0.93 -13.95 10.13
CA CYS A 59 0.09 -14.96 10.30
C CYS A 59 0.54 -15.07 11.76
N ALA A 60 0.82 -13.93 12.41
CA ALA A 60 1.14 -13.91 13.84
C ALA A 60 0.02 -14.56 14.65
N GLY A 61 -1.22 -14.07 14.52
CA GLY A 61 -2.36 -14.58 15.28
C GLY A 61 -2.63 -16.08 15.10
N SER A 62 -2.36 -16.61 13.90
CA SER A 62 -2.56 -18.01 13.53
C SER A 62 -1.46 -18.97 14.00
N VAL A 63 -0.23 -18.50 14.26
CA VAL A 63 0.85 -19.34 14.81
C VAL A 63 0.88 -19.35 16.35
N ARG A 64 1.61 -20.31 16.93
CA ARG A 64 1.86 -20.38 18.39
C ARG A 64 2.78 -19.22 18.79
N ALA A 65 2.56 -18.67 19.98
CA ALA A 65 3.23 -17.45 20.48
C ALA A 65 4.77 -17.47 20.42
N LYS A 66 5.37 -18.66 20.49
CA LYS A 66 6.82 -18.92 20.42
C LYS A 66 7.44 -18.79 19.01
N ASN A 67 6.63 -18.47 18.00
CA ASN A 67 7.03 -18.28 16.60
C ASN A 67 6.50 -16.96 16.02
N SER A 68 5.87 -16.12 16.83
CA SER A 68 5.17 -14.92 16.38
C SER A 68 6.15 -13.86 15.88
N MET A 69 7.28 -13.65 16.55
CA MET A 69 8.31 -12.71 16.06
C MET A 69 8.90 -13.19 14.75
N ASN A 70 9.20 -14.49 14.63
CA ASN A 70 9.76 -15.05 13.41
C ASN A 70 8.85 -14.76 12.20
N ILE A 71 7.56 -15.12 12.27
CA ILE A 71 6.67 -14.95 11.11
C ILE A 71 6.40 -13.47 10.77
N MET A 72 6.43 -12.57 11.75
CA MET A 72 6.31 -11.13 11.51
C MET A 72 7.57 -10.54 10.88
N LEU A 73 8.75 -10.93 11.37
CA LEU A 73 10.03 -10.51 10.79
C LEU A 73 10.14 -10.97 9.32
N THR A 74 9.74 -12.20 9.03
CA THR A 74 9.80 -12.71 7.67
C THR A 74 8.80 -12.00 6.74
N ASN A 75 7.64 -11.58 7.22
CA ASN A 75 6.70 -10.73 6.48
C ASN A 75 7.26 -9.32 6.16
N VAL A 76 8.06 -8.72 7.04
CA VAL A 76 8.78 -7.46 6.76
C VAL A 76 9.83 -7.68 5.66
N LEU A 77 10.49 -8.84 5.68
CA LEU A 77 11.56 -9.17 4.74
C LEU A 77 11.06 -9.61 3.37
N ASP A 78 9.85 -10.17 3.26
CA ASP A 78 9.20 -10.36 1.95
C ASP A 78 9.03 -9.04 1.21
N ALA A 79 8.60 -7.98 1.91
CA ALA A 79 8.49 -6.66 1.32
C ALA A 79 9.87 -6.11 0.91
N ALA A 80 10.86 -6.16 1.80
CA ALA A 80 12.18 -5.57 1.57
C ALA A 80 13.00 -6.34 0.50
N ALA A 81 13.08 -7.67 0.61
CA ALA A 81 13.77 -8.50 -0.38
C ALA A 81 12.99 -8.53 -1.69
N GLY A 82 11.66 -8.69 -1.64
CA GLY A 82 10.80 -8.66 -2.81
C GLY A 82 10.90 -7.35 -3.59
N ALA A 83 11.07 -6.19 -2.92
CA ALA A 83 11.36 -4.92 -3.60
C ALA A 83 12.65 -4.99 -4.42
N LEU A 84 13.74 -5.48 -3.83
CA LEU A 84 15.02 -5.58 -4.51
C LEU A 84 15.00 -6.57 -5.68
N PHE A 85 14.46 -7.78 -5.48
CA PHE A 85 14.43 -8.81 -6.52
C PHE A 85 13.41 -8.52 -7.63
N TYR A 86 12.28 -7.88 -7.30
CA TYR A 86 11.32 -7.42 -8.31
C TYR A 86 11.85 -6.22 -9.10
N TYR A 87 12.56 -5.28 -8.47
CA TYR A 87 13.27 -4.18 -9.15
C TYR A 87 14.36 -4.68 -10.10
N LEU A 88 15.25 -5.56 -9.62
CA LEU A 88 16.38 -6.04 -10.41
C LEU A 88 15.94 -6.92 -11.58
N PHE A 89 15.01 -7.85 -11.35
CA PHE A 89 14.67 -8.92 -12.30
C PHE A 89 13.17 -9.07 -12.56
N GLY A 90 12.33 -8.99 -11.51
CA GLY A 90 10.94 -9.40 -11.62
C GLY A 90 10.10 -8.54 -12.57
N PHE A 91 10.17 -7.20 -12.47
CA PHE A 91 9.46 -6.33 -13.40
C PHE A 91 9.92 -6.54 -14.85
N ALA A 92 11.21 -6.80 -15.05
CA ALA A 92 11.79 -7.06 -16.37
C ALA A 92 11.27 -8.34 -17.01
N PHE A 93 11.17 -9.43 -16.24
CA PHE A 93 10.59 -10.68 -16.70
C PHE A 93 9.07 -10.61 -16.88
N ALA A 94 8.37 -9.82 -16.08
CA ALA A 94 6.91 -9.62 -16.18
C ALA A 94 6.50 -8.76 -17.38
N PHE A 95 7.14 -7.60 -17.58
CA PHE A 95 6.65 -6.58 -18.52
C PHE A 95 7.65 -6.15 -19.61
N GLY A 96 8.87 -6.71 -19.63
CA GLY A 96 9.93 -6.39 -20.60
C GLY A 96 9.68 -6.84 -22.05
N THR A 97 8.70 -6.25 -22.74
CA THR A 97 8.42 -6.52 -24.16
C THR A 97 9.54 -5.96 -25.08
N PRO A 98 9.80 -6.51 -26.29
CA PRO A 98 9.19 -7.71 -26.88
C PRO A 98 9.82 -9.01 -26.35
N SER A 99 8.97 -9.92 -25.89
CA SER A 99 9.33 -11.15 -25.19
C SER A 99 9.34 -12.42 -26.07
N LYS A 100 8.55 -12.41 -27.16
CA LYS A 100 8.02 -13.60 -27.88
C LYS A 100 6.99 -14.42 -27.09
N GLY A 101 6.38 -13.81 -26.08
CA GLY A 101 5.26 -14.28 -25.27
C GLY A 101 5.57 -15.14 -24.06
N PHE A 102 6.83 -15.56 -23.85
CA PHE A 102 7.19 -16.46 -22.74
C PHE A 102 7.80 -15.74 -21.53
N ILE A 103 8.71 -14.78 -21.73
CA ILE A 103 9.37 -14.04 -20.64
C ILE A 103 9.91 -12.70 -21.16
N GLY A 104 9.70 -11.63 -20.40
CA GLY A 104 10.23 -10.30 -20.69
C GLY A 104 11.76 -10.23 -20.60
N LYS A 105 12.34 -9.23 -21.28
CA LYS A 105 13.79 -9.10 -21.56
C LYS A 105 14.31 -7.65 -21.50
N GLN A 106 13.48 -6.72 -21.05
CA GLN A 106 13.79 -5.28 -20.94
C GLN A 106 13.41 -4.76 -19.55
N PHE A 107 13.86 -3.56 -19.17
CA PHE A 107 13.53 -2.88 -17.90
C PHE A 107 14.17 -3.50 -16.63
N PHE A 108 15.27 -4.25 -16.77
CA PHE A 108 16.11 -4.67 -15.62
C PHE A 108 16.58 -3.42 -14.84
N GLY A 109 16.30 -3.38 -13.54
CA GLY A 109 16.58 -2.21 -12.70
C GLY A 109 15.82 -0.95 -13.12
N LEU A 110 14.62 -1.09 -13.70
CA LEU A 110 13.79 0.01 -14.24
C LEU A 110 14.48 0.91 -15.26
N LYS A 111 15.54 0.41 -15.91
CA LYS A 111 16.23 1.15 -16.97
C LYS A 111 15.27 1.47 -18.12
N HIS A 112 15.29 2.73 -18.57
CA HIS A 112 14.40 3.29 -19.62
C HIS A 112 12.94 3.55 -19.18
N MET A 113 12.71 3.85 -17.89
CA MET A 113 11.45 4.42 -17.39
C MET A 113 11.54 5.94 -17.23
N PRO A 114 10.46 6.72 -17.47
CA PRO A 114 9.13 6.28 -17.93
C PRO A 114 9.11 5.98 -19.44
N GLN A 115 8.08 5.27 -19.91
CA GLN A 115 7.85 5.01 -21.33
C GLN A 115 6.34 4.84 -21.63
N THR A 116 5.98 4.82 -22.91
CA THR A 116 4.58 4.60 -23.33
C THR A 116 4.01 3.30 -22.77
N GLY A 117 3.03 3.41 -21.87
CA GLY A 117 2.30 2.30 -21.27
C GLY A 117 2.89 1.73 -19.97
N TYR A 118 4.07 2.18 -19.53
CA TYR A 118 4.68 1.76 -18.26
C TYR A 118 5.41 2.92 -17.57
N ASP A 119 5.03 3.21 -16.33
CA ASP A 119 5.64 4.23 -15.47
C ASP A 119 5.89 3.64 -14.05
N TYR A 120 6.49 4.43 -13.15
CA TYR A 120 6.94 4.02 -11.82
C TYR A 120 5.78 3.63 -10.88
N ASP A 121 4.58 4.18 -11.08
CA ASP A 121 3.35 3.81 -10.36
C ASP A 121 2.91 2.36 -10.66
N PHE A 122 2.97 1.95 -11.92
CA PHE A 122 2.69 0.59 -12.36
C PHE A 122 3.73 -0.41 -11.86
N PHE A 123 5.01 -0.01 -11.77
CA PHE A 123 6.02 -0.81 -11.06
C PHE A 123 5.63 -1.03 -9.60
N LEU A 124 5.28 0.03 -8.87
CA LEU A 124 4.94 -0.04 -7.44
C LEU A 124 3.69 -0.91 -7.21
N PHE A 125 2.66 -0.74 -8.04
CA PHE A 125 1.46 -1.57 -8.03
C PHE A 125 1.80 -3.05 -8.23
N GLN A 126 2.57 -3.39 -9.27
CA GLN A 126 2.91 -4.78 -9.58
C GLN A 126 3.87 -5.42 -8.57
N TRP A 127 4.76 -4.64 -7.94
CA TRP A 127 5.57 -5.08 -6.81
C TRP A 127 4.70 -5.52 -5.63
N ALA A 128 3.66 -4.73 -5.31
CA ALA A 128 2.76 -5.03 -4.19
C ALA A 128 2.02 -6.38 -4.38
N PHE A 129 1.69 -6.76 -5.63
CA PHE A 129 1.13 -8.08 -5.95
C PHE A 129 2.18 -9.19 -5.87
N ALA A 130 3.43 -8.94 -6.30
CA ALA A 130 4.52 -9.90 -6.21
C ALA A 130 4.84 -10.31 -4.77
N ILE A 131 4.88 -9.34 -3.84
CA ILE A 131 5.09 -9.63 -2.41
C ILE A 131 3.89 -10.31 -1.76
N ALA A 132 2.66 -10.03 -2.21
CA ALA A 132 1.48 -10.76 -1.75
C ALA A 132 1.57 -12.26 -2.09
N ALA A 133 2.05 -12.62 -3.29
CA ALA A 133 2.30 -14.02 -3.65
C ALA A 133 3.37 -14.70 -2.76
N ALA A 134 4.42 -13.96 -2.36
CA ALA A 134 5.43 -14.44 -1.41
C ALA A 134 4.89 -14.60 0.02
N GLY A 135 4.07 -13.64 0.48
CA GLY A 135 3.40 -13.65 1.77
C GLY A 135 2.44 -14.83 1.93
N ILE A 136 1.73 -15.24 0.88
CA ILE A 136 0.90 -16.46 0.88
C ILE A 136 1.75 -17.71 1.19
N THR A 137 2.90 -17.84 0.51
CA THR A 137 3.82 -18.99 0.70
C THR A 137 4.35 -19.05 2.15
N SER A 138 4.55 -17.90 2.79
CA SER A 138 5.05 -17.80 4.17
C SER A 138 4.17 -18.53 5.19
N GLY A 139 2.85 -18.44 5.01
CA GLY A 139 1.87 -19.02 5.93
C GLY A 139 1.96 -20.54 5.99
N SER A 140 2.12 -21.18 4.82
CA SER A 140 2.19 -22.64 4.68
C SER A 140 3.40 -23.26 5.36
N ILE A 141 4.54 -22.56 5.38
CA ILE A 141 5.83 -23.06 5.89
C ILE A 141 6.21 -22.50 7.28
N ALA A 142 5.28 -21.76 7.89
CA ALA A 142 5.49 -21.15 9.20
C ALA A 142 5.82 -22.18 10.31
N GLU A 143 6.41 -21.68 11.40
CA GLU A 143 6.83 -22.43 12.60
C GLU A 143 7.98 -23.44 12.47
N ARG A 144 8.43 -23.82 11.26
CA ARG A 144 9.51 -24.82 11.10
C ARG A 144 10.56 -24.55 10.00
N THR A 145 10.29 -23.65 9.05
CA THR A 145 11.29 -23.28 8.02
C THR A 145 12.39 -22.39 8.59
N ARG A 146 13.64 -22.65 8.18
CA ARG A 146 14.80 -21.79 8.50
C ARG A 146 14.69 -20.44 7.81
N PHE A 147 15.08 -19.42 8.55
CA PHE A 147 15.13 -18.03 8.08
C PHE A 147 15.94 -17.80 6.79
N SER A 148 17.05 -18.53 6.58
CA SER A 148 17.82 -18.44 5.33
C SER A 148 17.11 -19.05 4.13
N ALA A 149 16.44 -20.20 4.30
CA ALA A 149 15.60 -20.80 3.27
C ALA A 149 14.41 -19.90 2.92
N TYR A 150 13.87 -19.17 3.92
CA TYR A 150 12.83 -18.16 3.72
C TYR A 150 13.26 -17.08 2.72
N LEU A 151 14.38 -16.41 2.99
CA LEU A 151 14.90 -15.35 2.13
C LEU A 151 15.20 -15.84 0.70
N ILE A 152 15.71 -17.08 0.56
CA ILE A 152 16.01 -17.69 -0.75
C ILE A 152 14.72 -17.92 -1.56
N TYR A 153 13.67 -18.51 -0.96
CA TYR A 153 12.43 -18.73 -1.71
C TYR A 153 11.74 -17.41 -2.06
N SER A 154 11.72 -16.44 -1.14
CA SER A 154 11.05 -15.15 -1.35
C SER A 154 11.71 -14.37 -2.51
N ALA A 155 13.05 -14.32 -2.52
CA ALA A 155 13.83 -13.76 -3.61
C ALA A 155 13.61 -14.46 -4.96
N PHE A 156 13.57 -15.80 -4.98
CA PHE A 156 13.37 -16.56 -6.23
C PHE A 156 11.93 -16.49 -6.76
N LEU A 157 10.95 -16.47 -5.86
CA LEU A 157 9.54 -16.35 -6.20
C LEU A 157 9.24 -14.97 -6.79
N THR A 158 9.62 -13.90 -6.09
CA THR A 158 9.41 -12.51 -6.54
C THR A 158 10.31 -12.13 -7.72
N GLY A 159 11.54 -12.62 -7.78
CA GLY A 159 12.51 -12.29 -8.83
C GLY A 159 12.37 -13.10 -10.12
N PHE A 160 11.73 -14.28 -10.11
CA PHE A 160 11.67 -15.15 -11.28
C PHE A 160 10.34 -15.91 -11.46
N VAL A 161 9.90 -16.70 -10.46
CA VAL A 161 8.77 -17.64 -10.67
C VAL A 161 7.44 -16.93 -10.89
N TYR A 162 7.08 -15.97 -10.03
CA TYR A 162 5.87 -15.16 -10.16
C TYR A 162 5.90 -14.24 -11.39
N PRO A 163 7.00 -13.48 -11.66
CA PRO A 163 7.13 -12.66 -12.87
C PRO A 163 6.83 -13.36 -14.18
N VAL A 164 7.30 -14.60 -14.35
CA VAL A 164 7.04 -15.39 -15.57
C VAL A 164 5.56 -15.73 -15.72
N VAL A 165 4.86 -16.01 -14.62
CA VAL A 165 3.40 -16.23 -14.64
C VAL A 165 2.64 -14.94 -14.93
N SER A 166 3.02 -13.83 -14.29
CA SER A 166 2.48 -12.48 -14.58
C SER A 166 2.65 -12.13 -16.06
N HIS A 167 3.84 -12.40 -16.63
CA HIS A 167 4.11 -12.20 -18.04
C HIS A 167 3.11 -12.93 -18.96
N TRP A 168 2.85 -14.22 -18.69
CA TRP A 168 1.98 -15.05 -19.52
C TRP A 168 0.54 -14.55 -19.61
N PHE A 169 0.01 -13.99 -18.52
CA PHE A 169 -1.41 -13.68 -18.38
C PHE A 169 -1.74 -12.18 -18.37
N TRP A 170 -0.78 -11.30 -18.02
CA TRP A 170 -0.99 -9.85 -17.92
C TRP A 170 -0.16 -9.00 -18.86
N SER A 171 0.97 -9.50 -19.39
CA SER A 171 1.75 -8.70 -20.35
C SER A 171 1.01 -8.50 -21.67
N THR A 172 1.25 -7.36 -22.33
CA THR A 172 0.66 -6.99 -23.63
C THR A 172 1.17 -7.86 -24.79
N ASP A 173 2.22 -8.66 -24.58
CA ASP A 173 2.70 -9.65 -25.56
C ASP A 173 2.77 -11.09 -25.02
N GLY A 174 2.26 -11.36 -23.81
CA GLY A 174 2.20 -12.67 -23.17
C GLY A 174 1.37 -13.70 -23.95
N TRP A 175 1.78 -14.98 -23.95
CA TRP A 175 1.19 -16.01 -24.82
C TRP A 175 -0.28 -16.35 -24.51
N ALA A 176 -0.73 -16.17 -23.27
CA ALA A 176 -2.11 -16.46 -22.84
C ALA A 176 -2.92 -15.21 -22.46
N SER A 177 -2.29 -14.04 -22.44
CA SER A 177 -2.86 -12.78 -21.98
C SER A 177 -4.12 -12.37 -22.75
N ALA A 178 -5.17 -11.99 -22.02
CA ALA A 178 -6.36 -11.38 -22.62
C ALA A 178 -6.10 -9.93 -23.09
N GLY A 179 -5.07 -9.25 -22.57
CA GLY A 179 -4.60 -7.93 -23.00
C GLY A 179 -3.60 -7.96 -24.16
N ARG A 180 -3.36 -9.13 -24.77
CA ARG A 180 -2.37 -9.29 -25.84
C ARG A 180 -2.71 -8.45 -27.07
N LEU A 181 -1.80 -7.57 -27.47
CA LEU A 181 -2.00 -6.60 -28.56
C LEU A 181 -1.69 -7.16 -29.97
N THR A 182 -0.81 -8.16 -30.09
CA THR A 182 -0.35 -8.67 -31.39
C THR A 182 -0.33 -10.20 -31.48
N GLY A 183 -0.84 -10.75 -32.58
CA GLY A 183 -0.93 -12.19 -32.81
C GLY A 183 -2.20 -12.85 -32.22
N PRO A 184 -2.35 -14.18 -32.36
CA PRO A 184 -3.56 -14.88 -31.97
C PRO A 184 -3.72 -15.01 -30.45
N LEU A 185 -4.94 -14.76 -29.95
CA LEU A 185 -5.32 -15.05 -28.57
C LEU A 185 -5.51 -16.55 -28.34
N LEU A 186 -5.10 -17.06 -27.17
CA LEU A 186 -5.37 -18.44 -26.75
C LEU A 186 -6.88 -18.74 -26.84
N PHE A 187 -7.24 -19.76 -27.62
CA PHE A 187 -8.64 -20.11 -27.95
C PHE A 187 -9.53 -18.94 -28.42
N LYS A 188 -8.94 -17.93 -29.07
CA LYS A 188 -9.59 -16.66 -29.49
C LYS A 188 -10.11 -15.78 -28.34
N SER A 189 -9.69 -16.06 -27.11
CA SER A 189 -10.13 -15.36 -25.89
C SER A 189 -8.99 -14.73 -25.10
N GLY A 190 -7.89 -15.48 -24.93
CA GLY A 190 -7.00 -15.25 -23.80
C GLY A 190 -7.64 -15.67 -22.48
N VAL A 191 -6.85 -15.60 -21.41
CA VAL A 191 -7.26 -15.90 -20.04
C VAL A 191 -7.70 -14.62 -19.33
N ILE A 192 -8.85 -14.67 -18.66
CA ILE A 192 -9.42 -13.54 -17.92
C ILE A 192 -9.17 -13.80 -16.44
N ASP A 193 -7.96 -13.46 -16.01
CA ASP A 193 -7.59 -13.44 -14.60
C ASP A 193 -7.29 -12.01 -14.20
N PHE A 194 -8.34 -11.24 -13.93
CA PHE A 194 -8.28 -9.78 -13.87
C PHE A 194 -7.31 -9.25 -12.81
N ALA A 195 -7.39 -9.76 -11.58
CA ALA A 195 -6.53 -9.36 -10.48
C ALA A 195 -5.68 -10.52 -9.90
N GLY A 196 -5.79 -11.77 -10.39
CA GLY A 196 -4.86 -12.84 -10.02
C GLY A 196 -5.37 -13.95 -9.08
N SER A 197 -6.56 -14.52 -9.31
CA SER A 197 -6.90 -15.82 -8.68
C SER A 197 -5.93 -16.93 -9.11
N GLY A 198 -5.40 -16.84 -10.33
CA GLY A 198 -4.28 -17.65 -10.80
C GLY A 198 -2.94 -17.02 -10.48
N VAL A 199 -2.68 -15.83 -11.04
CA VAL A 199 -1.34 -15.21 -11.04
C VAL A 199 -0.78 -14.94 -9.64
N VAL A 200 -1.62 -14.58 -8.66
CA VAL A 200 -1.18 -14.38 -7.26
C VAL A 200 -1.59 -15.57 -6.39
N HIS A 201 -2.90 -15.86 -6.31
CA HIS A 201 -3.42 -16.80 -5.30
C HIS A 201 -3.03 -18.26 -5.60
N LEU A 202 -3.23 -18.75 -6.83
CA LEU A 202 -2.80 -20.11 -7.19
C LEU A 202 -1.27 -20.25 -7.19
N VAL A 203 -0.52 -19.23 -7.63
CA VAL A 203 0.96 -19.25 -7.57
C VAL A 203 1.45 -19.38 -6.12
N GLY A 204 1.02 -18.49 -5.22
CA GLY A 204 1.40 -18.54 -3.81
C GLY A 204 0.91 -19.82 -3.12
N GLY A 205 -0.31 -20.27 -3.42
CA GLY A 205 -0.89 -21.49 -2.86
C GLY A 205 -0.16 -22.77 -3.26
N ILE A 206 0.29 -22.89 -4.52
CA ILE A 206 1.05 -24.06 -4.99
C ILE A 206 2.52 -24.01 -4.54
N ALA A 207 3.11 -22.80 -4.42
CA ALA A 207 4.43 -22.64 -3.78
C ALA A 207 4.38 -23.07 -2.30
N GLY A 208 3.35 -22.61 -1.57
CA GLY A 208 3.07 -23.02 -0.19
C GLY A 208 2.85 -24.53 -0.04
N LEU A 209 2.10 -25.13 -0.96
CA LEU A 209 1.88 -26.58 -1.03
C LEU A 209 3.20 -27.35 -1.05
N TRP A 210 4.10 -27.02 -1.99
CA TRP A 210 5.36 -27.73 -2.13
C TRP A 210 6.30 -27.50 -0.95
N GLY A 211 6.37 -26.29 -0.42
CA GLY A 211 7.13 -25.98 0.79
C GLY A 211 6.67 -26.84 1.97
N ALA A 212 5.38 -26.79 2.29
CA ALA A 212 4.80 -27.53 3.41
C ALA A 212 4.83 -29.06 3.23
N PHE A 213 4.70 -29.55 1.99
CA PHE A 213 4.73 -30.98 1.68
C PHE A 213 6.14 -31.56 1.81
N ILE A 214 7.17 -30.89 1.25
CA ILE A 214 8.57 -31.35 1.31
C ILE A 214 9.15 -31.17 2.72
N GLU A 215 8.76 -30.12 3.43
CA GLU A 215 9.17 -29.91 4.81
C GLU A 215 8.51 -30.89 5.79
N GLY A 216 7.29 -31.33 5.47
CA GLY A 216 6.48 -32.21 6.29
C GLY A 216 5.76 -31.49 7.45
N PRO A 217 4.90 -32.21 8.19
CA PRO A 217 4.04 -31.60 9.20
C PRO A 217 4.81 -31.14 10.44
N ARG A 218 4.25 -30.18 11.18
CA ARG A 218 4.81 -29.71 12.45
C ARG A 218 4.79 -30.82 13.50
N ILE A 219 5.79 -30.82 14.37
CA ILE A 219 5.87 -31.75 15.50
C ILE A 219 4.65 -31.55 16.41
N GLY A 220 3.96 -32.66 16.69
CA GLY A 220 2.74 -32.68 17.49
C GLY A 220 1.45 -32.39 16.70
N ARG A 221 1.49 -32.16 15.38
CA ARG A 221 0.27 -31.98 14.56
C ARG A 221 -0.58 -33.24 14.45
N PHE A 222 0.09 -34.38 14.36
CA PHE A 222 -0.52 -35.71 14.32
C PHE A 222 0.07 -36.55 15.46
N ASP A 223 -0.77 -37.30 16.16
CA ASP A 223 -0.31 -38.19 17.24
C ASP A 223 0.26 -39.51 16.72
N ALA A 224 0.74 -40.38 17.62
CA ALA A 224 1.31 -41.68 17.27
C ALA A 224 0.30 -42.63 16.58
N ALA A 225 -1.01 -42.43 16.75
CA ALA A 225 -2.06 -43.14 16.04
C ALA A 225 -2.44 -42.46 14.71
N GLY A 226 -1.73 -41.38 14.32
CA GLY A 226 -1.98 -40.59 13.12
C GLY A 226 -3.21 -39.68 13.22
N ARG A 227 -3.81 -39.50 14.40
CA ARG A 227 -4.98 -38.64 14.62
C ARG A 227 -4.57 -37.18 14.66
N THR A 228 -5.44 -36.31 14.17
CA THR A 228 -5.22 -34.85 14.13
C THR A 228 -5.25 -34.23 15.53
N VAL A 229 -4.20 -33.52 15.90
CA VAL A 229 -4.15 -32.69 17.11
C VAL A 229 -4.31 -31.23 16.70
N ALA A 230 -5.17 -30.49 17.40
CA ALA A 230 -5.44 -29.09 17.11
C ALA A 230 -4.30 -28.20 17.62
N MET A 231 -3.65 -27.46 16.72
CA MET A 231 -2.61 -26.50 17.04
C MET A 231 -3.21 -25.10 16.96
N LYS A 232 -3.66 -24.56 18.10
CA LYS A 232 -4.30 -23.23 18.15
C LYS A 232 -3.28 -22.12 17.93
N GLY A 233 -3.65 -21.15 17.09
CA GLY A 233 -2.99 -19.85 17.03
C GLY A 233 -3.13 -19.07 18.34
N HIS A 234 -2.20 -18.18 18.62
CA HIS A 234 -2.08 -17.52 19.92
C HIS A 234 -3.00 -16.31 20.11
N SER A 235 -3.53 -15.70 19.05
CA SER A 235 -4.37 -14.49 19.17
C SER A 235 -5.40 -14.38 18.05
N ALA A 236 -6.67 -14.67 18.38
CA ALA A 236 -7.79 -14.46 17.48
C ALA A 236 -7.99 -12.98 17.12
N SER A 237 -7.66 -12.05 18.04
CA SER A 237 -7.73 -10.60 17.77
C SER A 237 -6.77 -10.16 16.67
N LEU A 238 -5.57 -10.74 16.60
CA LEU A 238 -4.62 -10.47 15.51
C LEU A 238 -5.09 -11.08 14.18
N VAL A 239 -5.72 -12.27 14.20
CA VAL A 239 -6.37 -12.86 13.00
C VAL A 239 -7.47 -11.94 12.47
N VAL A 240 -8.35 -11.42 13.34
CA VAL A 240 -9.42 -10.49 12.96
C VAL A 240 -8.86 -9.17 12.42
N LEU A 241 -7.87 -8.57 13.10
CA LEU A 241 -7.21 -7.35 12.64
C LEU A 241 -6.55 -7.55 11.26
N GLY A 242 -5.81 -8.64 11.09
CA GLY A 242 -5.19 -9.00 9.81
C GLY A 242 -6.22 -9.18 8.70
N THR A 243 -7.35 -9.85 9.00
CA THR A 243 -8.44 -10.05 8.05
C THR A 243 -9.07 -8.74 7.57
N PHE A 244 -9.32 -7.77 8.47
CA PHE A 244 -9.88 -6.48 8.08
C PHE A 244 -8.88 -5.63 7.27
N LEU A 245 -7.59 -5.70 7.58
CA LEU A 245 -6.55 -5.04 6.78
C LEU A 245 -6.38 -5.67 5.39
N LEU A 246 -6.50 -6.99 5.28
CA LEU A 246 -6.57 -7.70 4.00
C LEU A 246 -7.82 -7.29 3.20
N TRP A 247 -9.00 -7.19 3.83
CA TRP A 247 -10.21 -6.67 3.18
C TRP A 247 -9.99 -5.24 2.66
N PHE A 248 -9.50 -4.34 3.51
CA PHE A 248 -9.21 -2.95 3.13
C PHE A 248 -8.25 -2.87 1.93
N GLY A 249 -7.17 -3.65 1.94
CA GLY A 249 -6.23 -3.71 0.82
C GLY A 249 -6.81 -4.35 -0.44
N TRP A 250 -7.80 -5.23 -0.33
CA TRP A 250 -8.49 -5.81 -1.48
C TRP A 250 -9.27 -4.79 -2.32
N PHE A 251 -9.57 -3.60 -1.79
CA PHE A 251 -10.12 -2.48 -2.55
C PHE A 251 -9.07 -1.77 -3.44
N GLY A 252 -7.78 -1.90 -3.14
CA GLY A 252 -6.71 -1.59 -4.10
C GLY A 252 -6.43 -2.76 -5.03
N PHE A 253 -6.55 -3.99 -4.54
CA PHE A 253 -6.21 -5.20 -5.29
C PHE A 253 -7.18 -5.44 -6.45
N ASN A 254 -8.48 -5.62 -6.17
CA ASN A 254 -9.45 -5.97 -7.21
C ASN A 254 -9.85 -4.75 -8.06
N PRO A 255 -10.36 -3.64 -7.50
CA PRO A 255 -10.63 -2.44 -8.28
C PRO A 255 -9.38 -1.89 -8.98
N GLY A 256 -8.26 -1.71 -8.28
CA GLY A 256 -7.04 -1.10 -8.83
C GLY A 256 -6.43 -1.82 -10.03
N SER A 257 -6.74 -3.12 -10.24
CA SER A 257 -6.34 -3.86 -11.45
C SER A 257 -6.94 -3.33 -12.76
N PHE A 258 -7.83 -2.34 -12.71
CA PHE A 258 -8.19 -1.54 -13.88
C PHE A 258 -7.05 -0.66 -14.41
N THR A 259 -6.05 -0.35 -13.58
CA THR A 259 -4.88 0.53 -13.82
C THR A 259 -5.16 1.98 -14.20
N THR A 260 -6.34 2.27 -14.75
CA THR A 260 -6.84 3.61 -15.09
C THR A 260 -8.30 3.72 -14.67
N ILE A 261 -8.84 4.94 -14.58
CA ILE A 261 -10.26 5.22 -14.31
C ILE A 261 -10.90 6.09 -15.40
N SER A 262 -10.09 6.87 -16.13
CA SER A 262 -10.52 7.94 -17.04
C SER A 262 -10.91 7.43 -18.45
N LYS A 263 -11.51 6.24 -18.54
CA LYS A 263 -11.98 5.63 -19.80
C LYS A 263 -13.50 5.64 -19.87
N ILE A 264 -14.05 6.36 -20.85
CA ILE A 264 -15.49 6.41 -21.16
C ILE A 264 -15.94 5.08 -21.82
N TYR A 265 -17.16 4.63 -21.54
CA TYR A 265 -17.80 3.54 -22.26
C TYR A 265 -18.96 4.08 -23.12
N GLY A 266 -18.96 3.80 -24.42
CA GLY A 266 -19.98 4.32 -25.33
C GLY A 266 -19.84 5.82 -25.59
N GLU A 267 -20.97 6.54 -25.57
CA GLU A 267 -21.04 7.96 -25.90
C GLU A 267 -20.74 8.87 -24.69
N SER A 268 -20.16 10.04 -24.97
CA SER A 268 -19.84 11.08 -23.98
C SER A 268 -21.10 11.63 -23.31
N GLY A 269 -21.04 11.83 -21.99
CA GLY A 269 -22.16 12.36 -21.20
C GLY A 269 -23.04 11.30 -20.53
N THR A 270 -22.74 10.02 -20.74
CA THR A 270 -23.31 8.93 -19.95
C THR A 270 -22.65 8.83 -18.56
N ILE A 271 -23.36 8.28 -17.58
CA ILE A 271 -22.80 7.96 -16.25
C ILE A 271 -21.93 6.68 -16.26
N ASP A 272 -21.86 5.98 -17.39
CA ASP A 272 -21.21 4.68 -17.51
C ASP A 272 -19.81 4.81 -18.11
N GLY A 273 -18.80 4.52 -17.29
CA GLY A 273 -17.41 4.45 -17.70
C GLY A 273 -16.63 3.46 -16.85
N GLN A 274 -15.31 3.49 -16.95
CA GLN A 274 -14.45 2.61 -16.18
C GLN A 274 -14.54 2.88 -14.67
N TRP A 275 -14.84 4.12 -14.25
CA TRP A 275 -15.24 4.43 -12.87
C TRP A 275 -16.44 3.58 -12.38
N SER A 276 -17.44 3.33 -13.22
CA SER A 276 -18.60 2.47 -12.88
C SER A 276 -18.22 0.99 -12.83
N ALA A 277 -17.25 0.55 -13.62
CA ALA A 277 -16.72 -0.82 -13.55
C ALA A 277 -15.82 -1.05 -12.33
N VAL A 278 -15.02 -0.05 -11.93
CA VAL A 278 -14.27 0.01 -10.67
C VAL A 278 -15.22 -0.08 -9.48
N GLY A 279 -16.32 0.70 -9.49
CA GLY A 279 -17.39 0.62 -8.49
C GLY A 279 -18.06 -0.76 -8.43
N ARG A 280 -18.44 -1.34 -9.58
CA ARG A 280 -18.97 -2.72 -9.66
C ARG A 280 -18.00 -3.74 -9.06
N THR A 281 -16.71 -3.60 -9.34
CA THR A 281 -15.65 -4.51 -8.87
C THR A 281 -15.48 -4.45 -7.34
N ALA A 282 -15.63 -3.28 -6.72
CA ALA A 282 -15.66 -3.14 -5.27
C ALA A 282 -16.90 -3.82 -4.65
N VAL A 283 -18.06 -3.72 -5.30
CA VAL A 283 -19.31 -4.39 -4.89
C VAL A 283 -19.20 -5.92 -5.01
N THR A 284 -18.76 -6.44 -6.17
CA THR A 284 -18.60 -7.90 -6.37
C THR A 284 -17.60 -8.49 -5.37
N THR A 285 -16.51 -7.76 -5.09
CA THR A 285 -15.50 -8.18 -4.10
C THR A 285 -16.12 -8.28 -2.70
N SER A 286 -16.81 -7.22 -2.26
CA SER A 286 -17.45 -7.17 -0.93
C SER A 286 -18.51 -8.27 -0.74
N LEU A 287 -19.35 -8.50 -1.75
CA LEU A 287 -20.40 -9.52 -1.69
C LEU A 287 -19.83 -10.94 -1.64
N ALA A 288 -18.81 -11.26 -2.44
CA ALA A 288 -18.20 -12.58 -2.46
C ALA A 288 -17.56 -12.94 -1.10
N GLY A 289 -16.75 -12.06 -0.52
CA GLY A 289 -16.16 -12.29 0.80
C GLY A 289 -17.20 -12.37 1.92
N SER A 290 -18.21 -11.48 1.90
CA SER A 290 -19.31 -11.49 2.90
C SER A 290 -20.10 -12.79 2.88
N VAL A 291 -20.43 -13.31 1.69
CA VAL A 291 -21.18 -14.56 1.53
C VAL A 291 -20.30 -15.76 1.88
N ALA A 292 -19.01 -15.75 1.54
CA ALA A 292 -18.07 -16.80 1.95
C ALA A 292 -17.89 -16.84 3.48
N ALA A 293 -17.85 -15.67 4.14
CA ALA A 293 -17.81 -15.55 5.60
C ALA A 293 -19.04 -16.20 6.26
N LEU A 294 -20.24 -15.82 5.83
CA LEU A 294 -21.50 -16.37 6.34
C LEU A 294 -21.64 -17.87 6.04
N THR A 295 -21.31 -18.30 4.82
CA THR A 295 -21.38 -19.71 4.43
C THR A 295 -20.41 -20.56 5.26
N THR A 296 -19.22 -20.04 5.54
CA THR A 296 -18.24 -20.73 6.40
C THR A 296 -18.68 -20.73 7.87
N LEU A 297 -19.24 -19.63 8.38
CA LEU A 297 -19.82 -19.54 9.73
C LEU A 297 -20.86 -20.65 9.97
N TYR A 298 -21.88 -20.73 9.12
CA TYR A 298 -22.96 -21.73 9.25
C TYR A 298 -22.50 -23.14 8.88
N GLY A 299 -21.70 -23.29 7.82
CA GLY A 299 -21.18 -24.59 7.37
C GLY A 299 -20.25 -25.25 8.38
N LYS A 300 -19.30 -24.49 8.96
CA LYS A 300 -18.44 -25.00 10.05
C LYS A 300 -19.25 -25.25 11.32
N ARG A 301 -20.22 -24.39 11.68
CA ARG A 301 -21.11 -24.63 12.83
C ARG A 301 -21.86 -25.96 12.73
N TRP A 302 -22.36 -26.32 11.54
CA TRP A 302 -23.01 -27.62 11.33
C TRP A 302 -22.01 -28.78 11.50
N LEU A 303 -20.78 -28.63 11.01
CA LEU A 303 -19.75 -29.68 11.09
C LEU A 303 -19.09 -29.84 12.47
N THR A 304 -19.00 -28.79 13.29
CA THR A 304 -18.23 -28.79 14.57
C THR A 304 -19.07 -28.53 15.81
N GLY A 305 -20.34 -28.14 15.65
CA GLY A 305 -21.25 -27.79 16.74
C GLY A 305 -20.93 -26.47 17.45
N HIS A 306 -19.94 -25.69 16.99
CA HIS A 306 -19.47 -24.47 17.64
C HIS A 306 -19.22 -23.34 16.64
N TRP A 307 -19.26 -22.09 17.12
CA TRP A 307 -18.88 -20.91 16.30
C TRP A 307 -17.39 -20.63 16.48
N ASN A 308 -16.67 -20.33 15.41
CA ASN A 308 -15.24 -20.02 15.45
C ASN A 308 -14.91 -18.85 14.53
N VAL A 309 -14.30 -17.80 15.07
CA VAL A 309 -13.95 -16.58 14.32
C VAL A 309 -12.85 -16.82 13.29
N THR A 310 -11.86 -17.68 13.57
CA THR A 310 -10.76 -17.92 12.61
C THR A 310 -11.24 -18.63 11.35
N ASP A 311 -12.22 -19.52 11.48
CA ASP A 311 -12.88 -20.18 10.36
C ASP A 311 -13.61 -19.17 9.47
N VAL A 312 -14.30 -18.20 10.07
CA VAL A 312 -14.99 -17.12 9.34
C VAL A 312 -14.00 -16.23 8.61
N CYS A 313 -12.89 -15.86 9.26
CA CYS A 313 -11.79 -15.10 8.66
C CYS A 313 -11.21 -15.82 7.43
N ASN A 314 -10.85 -17.09 7.54
CA ASN A 314 -10.32 -17.87 6.41
C ASN A 314 -11.37 -18.02 5.29
N GLY A 315 -12.63 -18.26 5.63
CA GLY A 315 -13.74 -18.34 4.68
C GLY A 315 -13.93 -17.05 3.88
N LEU A 316 -13.97 -15.91 4.57
CA LEU A 316 -14.06 -14.57 4.00
C LEU A 316 -12.94 -14.30 3.00
N LEU A 317 -11.69 -14.55 3.42
CA LEU A 317 -10.49 -14.36 2.58
C LEU A 317 -10.48 -15.31 1.37
N GLY A 318 -10.99 -16.53 1.52
CA GLY A 318 -11.21 -17.47 0.40
C GLY A 318 -12.17 -16.89 -0.65
N GLY A 319 -13.29 -16.29 -0.22
CA GLY A 319 -14.24 -15.62 -1.10
C GLY A 319 -13.62 -14.46 -1.89
N PHE A 320 -12.73 -13.68 -1.28
CA PHE A 320 -11.98 -12.65 -2.00
C PHE A 320 -10.98 -13.26 -3.00
N ALA A 321 -10.21 -14.27 -2.61
CA ALA A 321 -9.27 -14.96 -3.51
C ALA A 321 -9.97 -15.59 -4.72
N ALA A 322 -11.20 -16.07 -4.57
CA ALA A 322 -12.01 -16.64 -5.66
C ALA A 322 -12.59 -15.58 -6.61
N ILE A 323 -13.12 -14.45 -6.12
CA ILE A 323 -13.72 -13.45 -7.01
C ILE A 323 -12.67 -12.65 -7.82
N THR A 324 -11.42 -12.64 -7.36
CA THR A 324 -10.28 -11.87 -7.90
C THR A 324 -10.09 -12.01 -9.44
N ALA A 325 -10.25 -13.20 -10.04
CA ALA A 325 -10.14 -13.36 -11.50
C ALA A 325 -11.27 -12.71 -12.31
N GLY A 326 -12.49 -12.74 -11.77
CA GLY A 326 -13.71 -12.40 -12.52
C GLY A 326 -14.39 -11.10 -12.10
N CYS A 327 -13.88 -10.43 -11.07
CA CYS A 327 -14.54 -9.30 -10.40
C CYS A 327 -14.93 -8.14 -11.34
N SER A 328 -14.17 -7.90 -12.42
CA SER A 328 -14.49 -6.90 -13.44
C SER A 328 -15.52 -7.34 -14.48
N VAL A 329 -15.70 -8.64 -14.70
CA VAL A 329 -16.50 -9.22 -15.81
C VAL A 329 -17.76 -9.97 -15.37
N VAL A 330 -18.09 -10.00 -14.08
CA VAL A 330 -19.33 -10.65 -13.57
C VAL A 330 -20.30 -9.64 -12.95
N ASP A 331 -21.58 -10.01 -12.90
CA ASP A 331 -22.61 -9.26 -12.17
C ASP A 331 -22.49 -9.46 -10.65
N PRO A 332 -22.96 -8.50 -9.82
CA PRO A 332 -23.01 -8.63 -8.35
C PRO A 332 -23.69 -9.90 -7.85
N TRP A 333 -24.77 -10.35 -8.48
CA TRP A 333 -25.48 -11.59 -8.08
C TRP A 333 -24.63 -12.85 -8.30
N ALA A 334 -23.78 -12.87 -9.33
CA ALA A 334 -22.91 -14.01 -9.60
C ALA A 334 -21.76 -14.10 -8.57
N SER A 335 -21.30 -12.95 -8.06
CA SER A 335 -20.27 -12.92 -7.01
C SER A 335 -20.72 -13.54 -5.68
N VAL A 336 -22.03 -13.48 -5.37
CA VAL A 336 -22.65 -14.20 -4.23
C VAL A 336 -22.47 -15.71 -4.40
N ILE A 337 -22.68 -16.24 -5.60
CA ILE A 337 -22.48 -17.67 -5.91
C ILE A 337 -20.99 -18.04 -5.81
N CYS A 338 -20.10 -17.17 -6.30
CA CYS A 338 -18.65 -17.38 -6.17
C CYS A 338 -18.24 -17.55 -4.71
N GLY A 339 -18.65 -16.63 -3.84
CA GLY A 339 -18.38 -16.67 -2.40
C GLY A 339 -18.96 -17.89 -1.70
N PHE A 340 -20.22 -18.23 -1.99
CA PHE A 340 -20.88 -19.42 -1.43
C PHE A 340 -20.12 -20.71 -1.76
N VAL A 341 -19.79 -20.93 -3.04
CA VAL A 341 -19.06 -22.14 -3.46
C VAL A 341 -17.61 -22.12 -2.94
N SER A 342 -16.96 -20.95 -2.90
CA SER A 342 -15.61 -20.80 -2.36
C SER A 342 -15.49 -21.27 -0.91
N ALA A 343 -16.49 -20.99 -0.06
CA ALA A 343 -16.51 -21.48 1.32
C ALA A 343 -16.53 -23.03 1.39
N TRP A 344 -17.31 -23.68 0.51
CA TRP A 344 -17.34 -25.14 0.43
C TRP A 344 -16.06 -25.74 -0.13
N VAL A 345 -15.41 -25.06 -1.08
CA VAL A 345 -14.09 -25.43 -1.60
C VAL A 345 -13.05 -25.38 -0.47
N LEU A 346 -12.98 -24.30 0.31
CA LEU A 346 -12.10 -24.20 1.47
C LEU A 346 -12.36 -25.33 2.50
N ILE A 347 -13.63 -25.54 2.88
CA ILE A 347 -14.01 -26.61 3.82
C ILE A 347 -13.61 -28.00 3.29
N GLY A 348 -13.78 -28.25 1.99
CA GLY A 348 -13.39 -29.49 1.31
C GLY A 348 -11.87 -29.69 1.29
N CYS A 349 -11.11 -28.68 0.85
CA CYS A 349 -9.65 -28.70 0.84
C CYS A 349 -9.07 -28.86 2.24
N ASN A 350 -9.67 -28.25 3.27
CA ASN A 350 -9.26 -28.43 4.67
C ASN A 350 -9.49 -29.87 5.15
N LYS A 351 -10.61 -30.50 4.81
CA LYS A 351 -10.81 -31.94 5.10
C LYS A 351 -9.79 -32.82 4.37
N LEU A 352 -9.53 -32.53 3.10
CA LEU A 352 -8.55 -33.27 2.29
C LEU A 352 -7.12 -33.15 2.86
N ALA A 353 -6.72 -31.96 3.29
CA ALA A 353 -5.42 -31.73 3.94
C ALA A 353 -5.24 -32.64 5.17
N LEU A 354 -6.25 -32.72 6.04
CA LEU A 354 -6.22 -33.60 7.22
C LEU A 354 -6.13 -35.09 6.82
N MET A 355 -6.87 -35.52 5.79
CA MET A 355 -6.84 -36.90 5.28
C MET A 355 -5.47 -37.28 4.70
N LEU A 356 -4.80 -36.35 4.01
CA LEU A 356 -3.47 -36.53 3.43
C LEU A 356 -2.31 -36.29 4.42
N LYS A 357 -2.62 -36.03 5.70
CA LYS A 357 -1.66 -35.62 6.75
C LYS A 357 -0.81 -34.39 6.37
N PHE A 358 -1.36 -33.52 5.52
CA PHE A 358 -0.78 -32.24 5.15
C PHE A 358 -1.04 -31.21 6.26
N ASP A 359 -0.07 -30.35 6.52
CA ASP A 359 -0.10 -29.37 7.60
C ASP A 359 0.35 -28.00 7.11
N ASP A 360 -0.64 -27.20 6.74
CA ASP A 360 -0.52 -25.77 6.47
C ASP A 360 -0.99 -25.01 7.73
N PRO A 361 -0.13 -24.25 8.44
CA PRO A 361 -0.47 -23.49 9.64
C PRO A 361 -1.61 -22.48 9.47
N LEU A 362 -1.77 -21.93 8.26
CA LEU A 362 -2.73 -20.87 7.97
C LEU A 362 -3.90 -21.35 7.09
N GLU A 363 -3.84 -22.60 6.60
CA GLU A 363 -4.68 -23.10 5.52
C GLU A 363 -4.44 -22.36 4.18
N ALA A 364 -3.29 -21.71 4.02
CA ALA A 364 -2.99 -20.83 2.89
C ALA A 364 -3.00 -21.56 1.53
N THR A 365 -2.55 -22.81 1.50
CA THR A 365 -2.65 -23.69 0.32
C THR A 365 -4.11 -23.98 -0.04
N GLN A 366 -4.94 -24.33 0.95
CA GLN A 366 -6.36 -24.64 0.76
C GLN A 366 -7.16 -23.41 0.33
N LEU A 367 -6.84 -22.25 0.92
CA LEU A 367 -7.47 -20.98 0.65
C LEU A 367 -7.03 -20.44 -0.72
N HIS A 368 -5.75 -20.08 -0.89
CA HIS A 368 -5.29 -19.41 -2.09
C HIS A 368 -5.17 -20.36 -3.29
N GLY A 369 -4.71 -21.60 -3.08
CA GLY A 369 -4.67 -22.62 -4.12
C GLY A 369 -6.06 -23.16 -4.48
N GLY A 370 -6.84 -23.60 -3.49
CA GLY A 370 -8.17 -24.16 -3.69
C GLY A 370 -9.20 -23.13 -4.16
N CYS A 371 -9.39 -22.04 -3.42
CA CYS A 371 -10.36 -21.00 -3.78
C CYS A 371 -9.89 -20.19 -5.00
N GLY A 372 -8.59 -20.00 -5.20
CA GLY A 372 -8.04 -19.40 -6.42
C GLY A 372 -8.35 -20.25 -7.67
N ALA A 373 -8.14 -21.57 -7.62
CA ALA A 373 -8.53 -22.47 -8.71
C ALA A 373 -10.06 -22.45 -8.98
N TRP A 374 -10.88 -22.37 -7.93
CA TRP A 374 -12.32 -22.15 -8.09
C TRP A 374 -12.63 -20.81 -8.76
N GLY A 375 -11.95 -19.73 -8.40
CA GLY A 375 -12.12 -18.40 -9.00
C GLY A 375 -11.85 -18.35 -10.51
N ILE A 376 -10.79 -19.04 -10.93
CA ILE A 376 -10.42 -19.23 -12.35
C ILE A 376 -11.54 -19.98 -13.10
N ILE A 377 -12.08 -21.05 -12.52
CA ILE A 377 -13.21 -21.80 -13.11
C ILE A 377 -14.49 -20.93 -13.13
N PHE A 378 -14.82 -20.28 -12.01
CA PHE A 378 -16.00 -19.43 -11.86
C PHE A 378 -16.05 -18.32 -12.92
N THR A 379 -14.93 -17.65 -13.17
CA THR A 379 -14.83 -16.59 -14.19
C THR A 379 -15.17 -17.14 -15.57
N ALA A 380 -14.65 -18.32 -15.92
CA ALA A 380 -14.96 -18.97 -17.19
C ALA A 380 -16.40 -19.48 -17.33
N LEU A 381 -17.15 -19.59 -16.23
CA LEU A 381 -18.57 -19.96 -16.24
C LEU A 381 -19.47 -18.73 -16.32
N PHE A 382 -19.16 -17.65 -15.59
CA PHE A 382 -20.05 -16.52 -15.36
C PHE A 382 -19.61 -15.18 -15.97
N ALA A 383 -18.46 -15.09 -16.67
CA ALA A 383 -18.08 -13.85 -17.35
C ALA A 383 -19.15 -13.38 -18.35
N ARG A 384 -19.64 -12.16 -18.16
CA ARG A 384 -20.73 -11.57 -18.93
C ARG A 384 -20.21 -10.96 -20.22
N LYS A 385 -20.89 -11.24 -21.34
CA LYS A 385 -20.46 -10.82 -22.69
C LYS A 385 -20.15 -9.32 -22.76
N GLU A 386 -21.09 -8.48 -22.32
CA GLU A 386 -20.98 -7.02 -22.43
C GLU A 386 -19.75 -6.51 -21.66
N TYR A 387 -19.47 -7.07 -20.48
CA TYR A 387 -18.31 -6.67 -19.68
C TYR A 387 -16.99 -7.17 -20.28
N VAL A 388 -16.94 -8.38 -20.84
CA VAL A 388 -15.76 -8.87 -21.56
C VAL A 388 -15.44 -7.99 -22.78
N GLU A 389 -16.45 -7.55 -23.52
CA GLU A 389 -16.28 -6.64 -24.67
C GLU A 389 -15.84 -5.23 -24.24
N LEU A 390 -16.42 -4.67 -23.17
CA LEU A 390 -16.02 -3.34 -22.62
C LEU A 390 -14.59 -3.30 -22.06
N ILE A 391 -14.19 -4.34 -21.32
CA ILE A 391 -12.87 -4.38 -20.67
C ILE A 391 -11.78 -4.70 -21.70
N TYR A 392 -11.99 -5.71 -22.56
CA TYR A 392 -10.94 -6.23 -23.46
C TYR A 392 -11.07 -5.84 -24.93
N GLY A 393 -12.07 -5.02 -25.30
CA GLY A 393 -12.10 -4.27 -26.57
C GLY A 393 -12.20 -5.09 -27.87
N VAL A 394 -12.54 -6.38 -27.80
CA VAL A 394 -12.64 -7.27 -28.97
C VAL A 394 -14.07 -7.79 -29.10
N PRO A 395 -14.84 -7.34 -30.11
CA PRO A 395 -16.20 -7.83 -30.36
C PRO A 395 -16.24 -9.35 -30.61
N GLY A 396 -17.24 -10.03 -30.05
CA GLY A 396 -17.42 -11.47 -30.23
C GLY A 396 -16.35 -12.34 -29.56
N ARG A 397 -15.57 -11.80 -28.62
CA ARG A 397 -14.66 -12.57 -27.77
C ARG A 397 -15.46 -13.62 -26.96
N PRO A 398 -14.98 -14.87 -26.80
CA PRO A 398 -15.63 -15.85 -25.95
C PRO A 398 -15.80 -15.34 -24.51
N TYR A 399 -16.93 -15.69 -23.91
CA TYR A 399 -17.33 -15.27 -22.57
C TYR A 399 -17.84 -16.48 -21.76
N GLY A 400 -18.47 -16.26 -20.61
CA GLY A 400 -18.85 -17.30 -19.66
C GLY A 400 -19.72 -18.40 -20.25
N LEU A 401 -19.39 -19.67 -19.96
CA LEU A 401 -20.11 -20.84 -20.48
C LEU A 401 -21.60 -20.80 -20.15
N PHE A 402 -21.98 -20.47 -18.91
CA PHE A 402 -23.38 -20.38 -18.48
C PHE A 402 -24.08 -19.10 -18.92
N MET A 403 -23.32 -18.10 -19.38
CA MET A 403 -23.86 -16.90 -20.04
C MET A 403 -24.11 -17.13 -21.54
N GLY A 404 -23.68 -18.27 -22.10
CA GLY A 404 -23.81 -18.62 -23.52
C GLY A 404 -22.55 -18.46 -24.37
N GLY A 405 -21.41 -18.11 -23.78
CA GLY A 405 -20.14 -17.88 -24.49
C GLY A 405 -19.39 -19.12 -24.97
N GLY A 406 -19.91 -20.32 -24.64
CA GLY A 406 -19.35 -21.61 -25.05
C GLY A 406 -18.06 -22.01 -24.30
N GLY A 407 -17.52 -23.18 -24.64
CA GLY A 407 -16.43 -23.80 -23.88
C GLY A 407 -15.02 -23.19 -24.06
N ARG A 408 -14.83 -22.18 -24.92
CA ARG A 408 -13.50 -21.65 -25.26
C ARG A 408 -12.85 -20.87 -24.11
N LEU A 409 -13.63 -20.07 -23.37
CA LEU A 409 -13.13 -19.35 -22.20
C LEU A 409 -12.70 -20.35 -21.12
N LEU A 410 -13.52 -21.37 -20.86
CA LEU A 410 -13.20 -22.45 -19.92
C LEU A 410 -11.94 -23.23 -20.33
N ALA A 411 -11.77 -23.57 -21.60
CA ALA A 411 -10.54 -24.21 -22.07
C ALA A 411 -9.29 -23.36 -21.77
N ALA A 412 -9.36 -22.02 -21.93
CA ALA A 412 -8.25 -21.12 -21.60
C ALA A 412 -7.93 -21.13 -20.09
N HIS A 413 -8.96 -21.12 -19.24
CA HIS A 413 -8.81 -21.08 -17.78
C HIS A 413 -8.35 -22.44 -17.20
N ILE A 414 -8.76 -23.57 -17.79
CA ILE A 414 -8.18 -24.88 -17.46
C ILE A 414 -6.70 -24.94 -17.85
N VAL A 415 -6.32 -24.42 -19.02
CA VAL A 415 -4.91 -24.29 -19.41
C VAL A 415 -4.13 -23.40 -18.43
N GLN A 416 -4.72 -22.28 -17.95
CA GLN A 416 -4.10 -21.47 -16.90
C GLN A 416 -3.79 -22.29 -15.65
N ILE A 417 -4.76 -23.02 -15.09
CA ILE A 417 -4.56 -23.85 -13.89
C ILE A 417 -3.43 -24.86 -14.12
N LEU A 418 -3.48 -25.61 -15.22
CA LEU A 418 -2.49 -26.65 -15.51
C LEU A 418 -1.08 -26.08 -15.68
N VAL A 419 -0.92 -24.94 -16.35
CA VAL A 419 0.38 -24.33 -16.59
C VAL A 419 0.92 -23.65 -15.33
N ILE A 420 0.09 -23.00 -14.52
CA ILE A 420 0.52 -22.44 -13.22
C ILE A 420 0.94 -23.55 -12.27
N VAL A 421 0.12 -24.58 -12.09
CA VAL A 421 0.46 -25.73 -11.23
C VAL A 421 1.74 -26.39 -11.73
N GLY A 422 1.88 -26.64 -13.03
CA GLY A 422 3.08 -27.23 -13.62
C GLY A 422 4.34 -26.40 -13.41
N TRP A 423 4.29 -25.11 -13.72
CA TRP A 423 5.43 -24.18 -13.60
C TRP A 423 5.89 -24.00 -12.15
N VAL A 424 4.96 -23.74 -11.24
CA VAL A 424 5.28 -23.53 -9.81
C VAL A 424 5.76 -24.84 -9.18
N SER A 425 5.20 -25.99 -9.58
CA SER A 425 5.71 -27.30 -9.13
C SER A 425 7.13 -27.57 -9.61
N ALA A 426 7.41 -27.32 -10.90
CA ALA A 426 8.72 -27.55 -11.48
C ALA A 426 9.81 -26.62 -10.91
N THR A 427 9.44 -25.39 -10.52
CA THR A 427 10.38 -24.38 -10.00
C THR A 427 10.48 -24.41 -8.47
N MET A 428 9.39 -24.16 -7.75
CA MET A 428 9.37 -24.09 -6.28
C MET A 428 9.51 -25.48 -5.65
N GLY A 429 8.88 -26.51 -6.22
CA GLY A 429 9.08 -27.90 -5.76
C GLY A 429 10.54 -28.32 -5.84
N THR A 430 11.22 -27.99 -6.95
CA THR A 430 12.67 -28.22 -7.10
C THR A 430 13.48 -27.41 -6.09
N LEU A 431 13.18 -26.11 -5.90
CA LEU A 431 13.90 -25.28 -4.93
C LEU A 431 13.77 -25.82 -3.50
N PHE A 432 12.55 -26.11 -3.04
CA PHE A 432 12.32 -26.67 -1.70
C PHE A 432 12.96 -28.05 -1.54
N TYR A 433 12.94 -28.90 -2.57
CA TYR A 433 13.62 -30.19 -2.55
C TYR A 433 15.15 -30.05 -2.44
N VAL A 434 15.75 -29.11 -3.18
CA VAL A 434 17.18 -28.80 -3.08
C VAL A 434 17.53 -28.30 -1.68
N LEU A 435 16.78 -27.33 -1.14
CA LEU A 435 16.99 -26.81 0.22
C LEU A 435 16.81 -27.90 1.29
N HIS A 436 15.85 -28.82 1.12
CA HIS A 436 15.67 -29.98 1.98
C HIS A 436 16.87 -30.93 1.89
N ARG A 437 17.33 -31.26 0.68
CA ARG A 437 18.41 -32.21 0.44
C ARG A 437 19.77 -31.76 0.99
N PHE A 438 19.99 -30.44 1.09
CA PHE A 438 21.15 -29.84 1.75
C PHE A 438 20.93 -29.56 3.26
N GLY A 439 19.79 -29.94 3.83
CA GLY A 439 19.49 -29.71 5.25
C GLY A 439 19.32 -28.23 5.62
N LEU A 440 18.96 -27.39 4.65
CA LEU A 440 18.77 -25.95 4.82
C LEU A 440 17.30 -25.55 5.03
N LEU A 441 16.33 -26.41 4.65
CA LEU A 441 14.90 -26.06 4.71
C LEU A 441 14.35 -25.98 6.14
N ARG A 442 14.38 -27.08 6.91
CA ARG A 442 13.73 -27.17 8.23
C ARG A 442 14.71 -26.90 9.38
N VAL A 443 14.24 -26.24 10.44
CA VAL A 443 14.99 -26.08 11.70
C VAL A 443 15.20 -27.43 12.41
N SER A 444 16.05 -27.46 13.45
CA SER A 444 16.27 -28.69 14.22
C SER A 444 15.06 -29.03 15.12
N THR A 445 14.90 -30.29 15.49
CA THR A 445 13.81 -30.77 16.36
C THR A 445 13.74 -30.01 17.70
N SER A 446 14.89 -29.70 18.31
CA SER A 446 14.93 -28.91 19.55
C SER A 446 14.47 -27.47 19.31
N THR A 447 14.97 -26.82 18.24
CA THR A 447 14.55 -25.48 17.80
C THR A 447 13.03 -25.41 17.56
N GLU A 448 12.44 -26.40 16.88
CA GLU A 448 11.00 -26.43 16.61
C GLU A 448 10.18 -26.67 17.89
N MET A 449 10.70 -27.45 18.85
CA MET A 449 10.05 -27.70 20.14
C MET A 449 10.15 -26.52 21.11
N GLU A 450 11.27 -25.80 21.13
CA GLU A 450 11.47 -24.57 21.89
C GLU A 450 10.71 -23.38 21.29
N GLY A 451 10.67 -23.29 19.95
CA GLY A 451 10.14 -22.16 19.19
C GLY A 451 11.24 -21.25 18.66
N MET A 452 11.07 -20.71 17.45
CA MET A 452 12.10 -19.91 16.78
C MET A 452 12.36 -18.55 17.45
N ASP A 453 11.38 -18.01 18.16
CA ASP A 453 11.52 -16.72 18.85
C ASP A 453 12.64 -16.77 19.90
N PRO A 454 12.59 -17.63 20.95
CA PRO A 454 13.68 -17.73 21.92
C PRO A 454 15.00 -18.21 21.31
N SER A 455 14.96 -19.20 20.41
CA SER A 455 16.16 -19.88 19.91
C SER A 455 16.93 -19.11 18.83
N CYS A 456 16.26 -18.26 18.05
CA CYS A 456 16.85 -17.57 16.89
C CYS A 456 16.76 -16.04 16.98
N HIS A 457 15.74 -15.50 17.65
CA HIS A 457 15.50 -14.05 17.76
C HIS A 457 15.83 -13.49 19.16
N GLY A 458 16.39 -14.33 20.04
CA GLY A 458 16.96 -13.90 21.31
C GLY A 458 15.94 -13.38 22.32
N GLY A 459 14.71 -13.90 22.31
CA GLY A 459 13.66 -13.57 23.29
C GLY A 459 12.27 -14.10 22.91
N PHE A 460 11.27 -13.88 23.76
CA PHE A 460 9.86 -14.08 23.41
C PHE A 460 9.25 -12.79 22.83
N GLY A 461 8.23 -12.92 21.97
CA GLY A 461 7.54 -11.77 21.36
C GLY A 461 6.64 -10.95 22.28
N TYR A 462 6.36 -11.48 23.47
CA TYR A 462 5.54 -10.86 24.52
C TYR A 462 6.20 -11.07 25.89
N VAL A 463 5.89 -10.19 26.84
CA VAL A 463 6.38 -10.25 28.23
C VAL A 463 5.16 -10.25 29.16
N ASP A 464 5.04 -11.27 30.00
CA ASP A 464 3.89 -11.44 30.90
C ASP A 464 3.79 -10.32 31.98
N GLU A 465 2.56 -10.00 32.38
CA GLU A 465 2.25 -8.76 33.13
C GLU A 465 2.56 -8.79 34.64
N ASP A 466 2.79 -9.97 35.23
CA ASP A 466 2.80 -10.17 36.69
C ASP A 466 3.95 -9.47 37.45
N GLU A 467 5.07 -9.14 36.80
CA GLU A 467 6.17 -8.42 37.47
C GLU A 467 5.90 -6.91 37.68
N GLY A 468 4.90 -6.34 37.00
CA GLY A 468 4.73 -4.89 36.90
C GLY A 468 3.98 -4.22 38.07
N GLN A 469 3.05 -4.93 38.72
CA GLN A 469 1.97 -4.30 39.49
C GLN A 469 2.37 -3.80 40.90
N ARG A 470 3.52 -4.20 41.44
CA ARG A 470 3.82 -4.09 42.89
C ARG A 470 4.33 -2.72 43.38
N ARG A 471 4.42 -1.67 42.54
CA ARG A 471 5.16 -0.42 42.87
C ARG A 471 4.47 0.93 42.64
N VAL A 472 3.27 1.01 42.06
CA VAL A 472 2.72 2.31 41.55
C VAL A 472 1.41 2.73 42.23
N ARG A 473 1.30 2.60 43.57
CA ARG A 473 0.12 3.05 44.33
C ARG A 473 0.44 4.09 45.39
N ALA A 474 0.93 5.27 44.97
CA ALA A 474 1.05 6.45 45.85
C ALA A 474 1.10 7.80 45.09
N LYS A 475 -0.02 8.55 45.10
CA LYS A 475 -0.16 10.02 44.88
C LYS A 475 0.14 10.53 43.45
N SER A 476 -0.41 11.64 42.92
CA SER A 476 -1.31 12.69 43.45
C SER A 476 -2.22 13.27 42.33
N ALA A 477 -3.23 14.09 42.68
CA ALA A 477 -4.13 14.77 41.73
C ALA A 477 -3.78 16.26 41.46
N ALA A 478 -4.18 16.74 40.27
CA ALA A 478 -4.89 17.98 39.86
C ALA A 478 -4.67 19.34 40.61
N GLU A 479 -4.87 20.55 40.04
CA GLU A 479 -5.57 21.02 38.81
C GLU A 479 -5.06 22.42 38.35
N THR A 480 -5.60 23.03 37.26
CA THR A 480 -5.22 24.39 36.75
C THR A 480 -6.41 25.11 36.06
N ALA A 481 -6.36 26.44 35.86
CA ALA A 481 -7.41 27.23 35.18
C ALA A 481 -6.89 28.36 34.24
N ARG A 482 -7.73 28.76 33.25
CA ARG A 482 -7.47 29.65 32.08
C ARG A 482 -8.01 31.10 32.26
N VAL A 483 -7.70 32.03 31.32
CA VAL A 483 -8.58 33.07 30.70
C VAL A 483 -8.08 33.45 29.27
N GLU A 484 -8.89 34.17 28.45
CA GLU A 484 -8.92 34.27 26.96
C GLU A 484 -8.81 35.75 26.38
N PRO A 485 -9.03 36.09 25.06
CA PRO A 485 -8.26 37.13 24.33
C PRO A 485 -9.07 38.28 23.63
N ARG A 486 -8.47 39.08 22.72
CA ARG A 486 -9.15 40.02 21.77
C ARG A 486 -8.41 40.28 20.42
N LYS A 487 -9.09 40.93 19.45
CA LYS A 487 -8.85 40.88 17.97
C LYS A 487 -8.48 42.22 17.26
N SER A 488 -8.07 42.12 15.97
CA SER A 488 -8.46 42.95 14.77
C SER A 488 -7.26 43.43 13.86
N PRO A 489 -7.45 44.12 12.70
CA PRO A 489 -7.35 43.49 11.37
C PRO A 489 -6.35 44.12 10.35
N GLU A 490 -5.74 43.33 9.43
CA GLU A 490 -5.81 43.47 7.94
C GLU A 490 -4.54 44.15 7.35
N GLN A 491 -4.23 44.22 6.05
CA GLN A 491 -4.88 43.72 4.81
C GLN A 491 -3.84 43.04 3.86
N ALA A 492 -3.98 43.00 2.51
CA ALA A 492 -3.02 42.34 1.58
C ALA A 492 -3.05 42.85 0.10
N ALA A 493 -2.00 42.55 -0.68
CA ALA A 493 -1.98 42.57 -2.15
C ALA A 493 -0.82 41.69 -2.72
N ALA A 494 -1.00 41.03 -3.87
CA ALA A 494 -0.01 40.15 -4.52
C ALA A 494 -0.09 40.22 -6.07
N GLY A 495 0.96 39.76 -6.78
CA GLY A 495 1.12 39.87 -8.25
C GLY A 495 1.21 38.53 -9.00
N GLN A 496 1.04 38.57 -10.32
CA GLN A 496 0.77 37.40 -11.20
C GLN A 496 1.98 36.89 -12.01
N MET A 497 1.85 35.67 -12.57
CA MET A 497 2.69 35.09 -13.62
C MET A 497 1.81 34.52 -14.75
N ALA A 498 2.40 34.18 -15.91
CA ALA A 498 1.71 33.89 -17.16
C ALA A 498 0.69 32.73 -17.10
N THR A 499 -0.36 32.83 -17.93
CA THR A 499 -1.64 32.13 -17.79
C THR A 499 -1.99 31.28 -19.02
N CYS A 500 -2.99 30.40 -18.88
CA CYS A 500 -3.56 29.66 -20.01
C CYS A 500 -4.09 30.60 -21.12
N ALA A 501 -4.63 31.77 -20.75
CA ALA A 501 -5.16 32.75 -21.68
C ALA A 501 -4.06 33.33 -22.60
N ASP A 502 -2.83 33.47 -22.10
CA ASP A 502 -1.68 33.96 -22.88
C ASP A 502 -1.26 32.97 -24.01
N THR A 503 -1.60 31.68 -23.88
CA THR A 503 -1.34 30.67 -24.91
C THR A 503 -2.56 30.41 -25.79
N LEU A 504 -3.76 30.29 -25.21
CA LEU A 504 -4.97 29.89 -25.94
C LEU A 504 -5.66 31.09 -26.63
N GLY A 505 -5.58 32.28 -26.05
CA GLY A 505 -6.18 33.51 -26.59
C GLY A 505 -5.67 33.89 -27.99
N PRO A 506 -4.35 33.86 -28.25
CA PRO A 506 -3.80 34.06 -29.60
C PRO A 506 -4.27 33.03 -30.63
N LEU A 507 -4.52 31.78 -30.21
CA LEU A 507 -4.90 30.68 -31.12
C LEU A 507 -6.39 30.74 -31.50
N LEU A 508 -7.26 31.08 -30.55
CA LEU A 508 -8.70 31.26 -30.77
C LEU A 508 -9.06 32.63 -31.37
N GLY A 509 -8.22 33.64 -31.15
CA GLY A 509 -8.43 35.02 -31.61
C GLY A 509 -9.26 35.87 -30.65
N THR A 510 -9.13 37.19 -30.76
CA THR A 510 -9.72 38.15 -29.80
C THR A 510 -11.25 38.13 -29.73
N ALA A 511 -11.92 37.70 -30.80
CA ALA A 511 -13.39 37.51 -30.82
C ALA A 511 -13.87 36.36 -29.92
N ALA A 512 -12.97 35.45 -29.51
CA ALA A 512 -13.26 34.30 -28.67
C ALA A 512 -12.79 34.45 -27.22
N ALA A 513 -12.48 35.68 -26.76
CA ALA A 513 -11.96 35.96 -25.41
C ALA A 513 -12.78 35.27 -24.30
N ASN A 514 -14.11 35.43 -24.29
CA ASN A 514 -14.97 34.79 -23.29
C ASN A 514 -14.88 33.25 -23.27
N ALA A 515 -14.64 32.63 -24.44
CA ALA A 515 -14.48 31.17 -24.54
C ALA A 515 -13.08 30.73 -24.09
N THR A 516 -12.04 31.51 -24.39
CA THR A 516 -10.69 31.34 -23.84
C THR A 516 -10.73 31.39 -22.32
N ASP A 517 -11.33 32.43 -21.74
CA ASP A 517 -11.41 32.62 -20.30
C ASP A 517 -12.19 31.48 -19.64
N TYR A 518 -13.34 31.09 -20.20
CA TYR A 518 -14.13 29.96 -19.71
C TYR A 518 -13.33 28.64 -19.71
N LEU A 519 -12.69 28.29 -20.83
CA LEU A 519 -11.90 27.06 -20.94
C LEU A 519 -10.69 27.08 -19.99
N CYS A 520 -9.98 28.19 -19.92
CA CYS A 520 -8.83 28.34 -19.03
C CYS A 520 -9.21 28.30 -17.55
N ASN A 521 -10.36 28.86 -17.16
CA ASN A 521 -10.90 28.73 -15.82
C ASN A 521 -11.27 27.27 -15.51
N GLN A 522 -11.96 26.58 -16.42
CA GLN A 522 -12.28 25.15 -16.22
C GLN A 522 -11.04 24.25 -16.11
N PHE A 523 -9.97 24.53 -16.86
CA PHE A 523 -8.69 23.83 -16.68
C PHE A 523 -8.03 24.14 -15.33
N ALA A 524 -8.07 25.40 -14.89
CA ALA A 524 -7.52 25.80 -13.59
C ALA A 524 -8.31 25.17 -12.43
N ASP A 525 -9.64 25.24 -12.46
CA ASP A 525 -10.54 24.64 -11.47
C ASP A 525 -10.35 23.12 -11.38
N THR A 526 -10.26 22.44 -12.53
CA THR A 526 -10.04 20.98 -12.59
C THR A 526 -8.66 20.60 -12.03
N THR A 527 -7.61 21.35 -12.40
CA THR A 527 -6.25 21.11 -11.88
C THR A 527 -6.22 21.29 -10.36
N SER A 528 -6.79 22.39 -9.86
CA SER A 528 -6.92 22.68 -8.42
C SER A 528 -7.67 21.59 -7.66
N ALA A 529 -8.76 21.05 -8.23
CA ALA A 529 -9.54 19.97 -7.63
C ALA A 529 -8.76 18.64 -7.57
N VAL A 530 -8.01 18.30 -8.62
CA VAL A 530 -7.14 17.11 -8.64
C VAL A 530 -5.99 17.26 -7.63
N ASP A 531 -5.29 18.39 -7.63
CA ASP A 531 -4.18 18.66 -6.70
C ASP A 531 -4.64 18.66 -5.23
N SER A 532 -5.79 19.28 -4.94
CA SER A 532 -6.35 19.28 -3.58
C SER A 532 -6.77 17.88 -3.13
N THR A 533 -7.38 17.10 -4.03
CA THR A 533 -7.75 15.70 -3.75
C THR A 533 -6.50 14.85 -3.47
N TYR A 534 -5.45 15.04 -4.26
CA TYR A 534 -4.16 14.39 -4.06
C TYR A 534 -3.53 14.75 -2.70
N LEU A 535 -3.42 16.05 -2.40
CA LEU A 535 -2.85 16.56 -1.15
C LEU A 535 -3.60 16.04 0.08
N LEU A 536 -4.93 15.93 0.02
CA LEU A 536 -5.73 15.35 1.10
C LEU A 536 -5.42 13.87 1.31
N PHE A 537 -5.35 13.05 0.25
CA PHE A 537 -4.96 11.65 0.39
C PHE A 537 -3.54 11.50 0.95
N SER A 538 -2.57 12.25 0.44
CA SER A 538 -1.21 12.26 0.99
C SER A 538 -1.16 12.70 2.46
N ALA A 539 -1.94 13.72 2.85
CA ALA A 539 -2.05 14.14 4.25
C ALA A 539 -2.63 13.05 5.15
N TYR A 540 -3.64 12.29 4.70
CA TYR A 540 -4.20 11.17 5.47
C TYR A 540 -3.21 10.03 5.63
N LEU A 541 -2.40 9.74 4.61
CA LEU A 541 -1.35 8.73 4.66
C LEU A 541 -0.21 9.15 5.61
N VAL A 542 0.32 10.37 5.49
CA VAL A 542 1.32 10.89 6.44
C VAL A 542 0.76 10.93 7.86
N PHE A 543 -0.51 11.30 8.05
CA PHE A 543 -1.16 11.24 9.36
C PHE A 543 -1.26 9.80 9.92
N ALA A 544 -1.40 8.78 9.08
CA ALA A 544 -1.36 7.38 9.51
C ALA A 544 0.01 6.98 10.11
N MET A 545 1.10 7.71 9.80
CA MET A 545 2.38 7.55 10.52
C MET A 545 2.24 7.82 12.02
N GLN A 546 1.28 8.64 12.47
CA GLN A 546 1.06 8.89 13.89
C GLN A 546 0.51 7.65 14.61
N LEU A 547 -0.32 6.84 13.93
CA LEU A 547 -0.69 5.51 14.40
C LEU A 547 0.54 4.59 14.40
N GLY A 548 1.40 4.72 13.39
CA GLY A 548 2.68 4.05 13.30
C GLY A 548 3.60 4.29 14.50
N PHE A 549 3.86 5.56 14.84
CA PHE A 549 4.64 5.95 16.02
C PHE A 549 3.99 5.47 17.31
N ALA A 550 2.67 5.64 17.46
CA ALA A 550 1.95 5.18 18.65
C ALA A 550 2.13 3.67 18.89
N MET A 551 1.94 2.84 17.87
CA MET A 551 2.07 1.38 17.99
C MET A 551 3.54 0.95 18.12
N LEU A 552 4.46 1.53 17.34
CA LEU A 552 5.89 1.20 17.40
C LEU A 552 6.45 1.51 18.79
N CYS A 553 6.18 2.71 19.31
CA CYS A 553 6.69 3.15 20.59
C CYS A 553 6.01 2.41 21.74
N ALA A 554 4.69 2.16 21.66
CA ALA A 554 3.98 1.27 22.59
C ALA A 554 4.64 -0.11 22.67
N GLY A 555 4.80 -0.80 21.54
CA GLY A 555 5.42 -2.13 21.49
C GLY A 555 6.86 -2.15 22.02
N SER A 556 7.61 -1.05 21.83
CA SER A 556 9.02 -0.92 22.22
C SER A 556 9.24 -0.56 23.71
N VAL A 557 8.22 -0.13 24.44
CA VAL A 557 8.31 0.12 25.90
C VAL A 557 7.84 -1.07 26.72
N ARG A 558 8.17 -1.05 28.03
CA ARG A 558 7.62 -2.00 29.02
C ARG A 558 6.13 -1.71 29.21
N ALA A 559 5.30 -2.75 29.36
CA ALA A 559 3.83 -2.66 29.39
C ALA A 559 3.28 -1.57 30.33
N LYS A 560 3.90 -1.39 31.51
CA LYS A 560 3.55 -0.35 32.50
C LYS A 560 3.59 1.10 31.97
N ASN A 561 4.28 1.35 30.86
CA ASN A 561 4.45 2.67 30.25
C ASN A 561 3.65 2.84 28.94
N THR A 562 2.96 1.80 28.47
CA THR A 562 2.22 1.80 27.19
C THR A 562 1.16 2.89 27.13
N MET A 563 0.35 3.08 28.17
CA MET A 563 -0.67 4.13 28.20
C MET A 563 -0.06 5.54 28.08
N ASN A 564 1.10 5.80 28.71
CA ASN A 564 1.74 7.11 28.66
C ASN A 564 2.23 7.43 27.24
N ILE A 565 2.90 6.48 26.57
CA ILE A 565 3.44 6.71 25.21
C ILE A 565 2.34 6.76 24.14
N MET A 566 1.20 6.07 24.34
CA MET A 566 0.03 6.25 23.49
C MET A 566 -0.61 7.63 23.68
N LEU A 567 -0.72 8.10 24.94
CA LEU A 567 -1.29 9.42 25.25
C LEU A 567 -0.42 10.57 24.71
N THR A 568 0.92 10.46 24.78
CA THR A 568 1.82 11.45 24.16
C THR A 568 1.62 11.50 22.65
N ASN A 569 1.54 10.36 21.96
CA ASN A 569 1.34 10.33 20.51
C ASN A 569 -0.03 10.89 20.07
N VAL A 570 -1.11 10.66 20.84
CA VAL A 570 -2.42 11.28 20.56
C VAL A 570 -2.35 12.81 20.74
N LEU A 571 -1.59 13.29 21.72
CA LEU A 571 -1.47 14.72 22.00
C LEU A 571 -0.42 15.44 21.15
N ASP A 572 0.54 14.75 20.56
CA ASP A 572 1.36 15.30 19.47
C ASP A 572 0.48 15.74 18.30
N ALA A 573 -0.51 14.92 17.91
CA ALA A 573 -1.50 15.31 16.91
C ALA A 573 -2.31 16.53 17.38
N ALA A 574 -2.90 16.48 18.59
CA ALA A 574 -3.83 17.51 19.06
C ALA A 574 -3.16 18.86 19.40
N ALA A 575 -2.07 18.83 20.18
CA ALA A 575 -1.28 20.03 20.48
C ALA A 575 -0.55 20.51 19.23
N GLY A 576 0.04 19.61 18.44
CA GLY A 576 0.68 19.94 17.18
C GLY A 576 -0.27 20.65 16.21
N ALA A 577 -1.53 20.21 16.10
CA ALA A 577 -2.54 20.90 15.30
C ALA A 577 -2.77 22.34 15.78
N LEU A 578 -2.96 22.53 17.09
CA LEU A 578 -3.19 23.86 17.66
C LEU A 578 -2.00 24.81 17.47
N PHE A 579 -0.78 24.36 17.77
CA PHE A 579 0.41 25.20 17.69
C PHE A 579 0.88 25.42 16.25
N TYR A 580 0.70 24.44 15.36
CA TYR A 580 0.96 24.61 13.93
C TYR A 580 -0.07 25.55 13.27
N TYR A 581 -1.35 25.47 13.65
CA TYR A 581 -2.39 26.43 13.23
C TYR A 581 -2.09 27.87 13.70
N LEU A 582 -1.80 28.05 15.00
CA LEU A 582 -1.60 29.39 15.57
C LEU A 582 -0.32 30.05 15.05
N PHE A 583 0.78 29.30 14.97
CA PHE A 583 2.13 29.85 14.72
C PHE A 583 2.91 29.10 13.64
N GLY A 584 2.88 27.77 13.65
CA GLY A 584 3.82 26.98 12.84
C GLY A 584 3.66 27.14 11.33
N PHE A 585 2.43 27.19 10.81
CA PHE A 585 2.21 27.46 9.38
C PHE A 585 2.70 28.86 8.98
N ALA A 586 2.50 29.85 9.85
CA ALA A 586 2.92 31.23 9.63
C ALA A 586 4.45 31.38 9.58
N PHE A 587 5.17 30.72 10.50
CA PHE A 587 6.62 30.72 10.48
C PHE A 587 7.19 29.90 9.31
N ALA A 588 6.50 28.85 8.86
CA ALA A 588 6.92 28.02 7.74
C ALA A 588 6.72 28.68 6.36
N PHE A 589 5.54 29.25 6.09
CA PHE A 589 5.12 29.71 4.75
C PHE A 589 4.65 31.17 4.69
N GLY A 590 4.86 31.94 5.77
CA GLY A 590 4.47 33.35 5.88
C GLY A 590 5.28 34.33 5.02
N ALA A 591 5.12 34.26 3.70
CA ALA A 591 5.72 35.19 2.73
C ALA A 591 4.95 36.54 2.67
N PRO A 592 5.62 37.66 2.34
CA PRO A 592 7.07 37.80 2.17
C PRO A 592 7.80 37.78 3.53
N SER A 593 8.94 37.10 3.58
CA SER A 593 9.76 36.92 4.79
C SER A 593 11.10 37.68 4.73
N ASN A 594 11.98 37.41 5.69
CA ASN A 594 13.41 37.74 5.62
C ASN A 594 14.28 36.53 5.15
N GLY A 595 13.65 35.49 4.62
CA GLY A 595 14.25 34.20 4.27
C GLY A 595 14.67 33.30 5.43
N PHE A 596 14.67 33.81 6.66
CA PHE A 596 14.96 33.01 7.87
C PHE A 596 13.69 32.52 8.58
N ILE A 597 12.61 33.33 8.58
CA ILE A 597 11.34 32.96 9.19
C ILE A 597 10.16 33.72 8.55
N GLY A 598 9.06 33.02 8.28
CA GLY A 598 7.81 33.61 7.82
C GLY A 598 7.16 34.55 8.85
N LYS A 599 6.37 35.52 8.37
CA LYS A 599 5.80 36.62 9.19
C LYS A 599 4.29 36.84 8.97
N HIS A 600 3.67 36.04 8.12
CA HIS A 600 2.28 36.19 7.68
C HIS A 600 1.49 34.88 7.91
N PHE A 601 0.16 34.93 7.82
CA PHE A 601 -0.75 33.76 7.94
C PHE A 601 -0.90 33.13 9.35
N PHE A 602 -0.63 33.87 10.42
CA PHE A 602 -0.94 33.46 11.81
C PHE A 602 -2.42 33.11 11.96
N GLY A 603 -2.72 31.93 12.55
CA GLY A 603 -4.09 31.42 12.65
C GLY A 603 -4.78 31.22 11.29
N LEU A 604 -4.03 30.92 10.23
CA LEU A 604 -4.51 30.80 8.84
C LEU A 604 -5.27 32.03 8.31
N LYS A 605 -5.04 33.21 8.89
CA LYS A 605 -5.56 34.47 8.35
C LYS A 605 -5.03 34.65 6.93
N GLN A 606 -5.90 35.03 5.98
CA GLN A 606 -5.59 35.15 4.55
C GLN A 606 -5.35 33.80 3.82
N VAL A 607 -5.80 32.68 4.37
CA VAL A 607 -5.90 31.38 3.68
C VAL A 607 -7.40 31.08 3.42
N PRO A 608 -7.79 30.57 2.22
CA PRO A 608 -6.96 30.20 1.08
C PRO A 608 -6.46 31.42 0.28
N GLN A 609 -5.39 31.24 -0.48
CA GLN A 609 -4.89 32.22 -1.44
C GLN A 609 -4.26 31.54 -2.67
N VAL A 610 -3.86 32.33 -3.67
CA VAL A 610 -3.18 31.82 -4.86
C VAL A 610 -1.88 31.11 -4.43
N GLY A 611 -1.78 29.82 -4.74
CA GLY A 611 -0.60 29.02 -4.45
C GLY A 611 -0.56 28.33 -3.08
N PHE A 612 -1.64 28.33 -2.27
CA PHE A 612 -1.93 27.27 -1.28
C PHE A 612 -3.31 27.43 -0.59
N ASP A 613 -3.86 26.30 -0.14
CA ASP A 613 -5.18 26.18 0.49
C ASP A 613 -5.13 25.48 1.87
N TYR A 614 -6.29 25.07 2.39
CA TYR A 614 -6.39 24.29 3.63
C TYR A 614 -5.89 22.84 3.50
N SER A 615 -5.94 22.24 2.31
CA SER A 615 -5.37 20.92 2.02
C SER A 615 -3.85 20.94 2.19
N PHE A 616 -3.19 21.98 1.69
CA PHE A 616 -1.76 22.20 1.91
C PHE A 616 -1.42 22.38 3.40
N PHE A 617 -2.22 23.15 4.16
CA PHE A 617 -2.03 23.26 5.62
C PHE A 617 -2.09 21.88 6.31
N LEU A 618 -3.10 21.06 6.00
CA LEU A 618 -3.25 19.73 6.59
C LEU A 618 -2.06 18.82 6.27
N PHE A 619 -1.58 18.87 5.03
CA PHE A 619 -0.41 18.11 4.57
C PHE A 619 0.88 18.53 5.32
N GLN A 620 1.14 19.84 5.45
CA GLN A 620 2.33 20.33 6.17
C GLN A 620 2.26 20.10 7.68
N TRP A 621 1.05 20.14 8.27
CA TRP A 621 0.80 19.75 9.66
C TRP A 621 1.16 18.28 9.93
N ALA A 622 0.78 17.38 9.02
CA ALA A 622 1.06 15.94 9.16
C ALA A 622 2.57 15.65 9.27
N PHE A 623 3.41 16.36 8.51
CA PHE A 623 4.87 16.29 8.66
C PHE A 623 5.39 16.92 9.95
N ALA A 624 4.80 18.04 10.41
CA ALA A 624 5.19 18.69 11.66
C ALA A 624 5.01 17.76 12.86
N ILE A 625 3.89 17.04 12.94
CA ILE A 625 3.66 16.06 14.00
C ILE A 625 4.51 14.79 13.84
N ALA A 626 4.85 14.38 12.61
CA ALA A 626 5.77 13.27 12.38
C ALA A 626 7.17 13.58 12.94
N ALA A 627 7.67 14.82 12.80
CA ALA A 627 8.91 15.26 13.42
C ALA A 627 8.85 15.19 14.97
N ALA A 628 7.71 15.51 15.58
CA ALA A 628 7.50 15.36 17.03
C ALA A 628 7.44 13.88 17.46
N GLY A 629 6.72 13.04 16.70
CA GLY A 629 6.56 11.60 16.95
C GLY A 629 7.89 10.84 16.99
N ILE A 630 8.87 11.23 16.17
CA ILE A 630 10.25 10.68 16.21
C ILE A 630 10.90 10.89 17.58
N THR A 631 10.74 12.08 18.18
CA THR A 631 11.29 12.36 19.52
C THR A 631 10.54 11.61 20.61
N SER A 632 9.22 11.42 20.48
CA SER A 632 8.40 10.64 21.43
C SER A 632 9.03 9.27 21.76
N GLY A 633 9.53 8.58 20.72
CA GLY A 633 10.15 7.27 20.85
C GLY A 633 11.54 7.31 21.48
N SER A 634 12.34 8.36 21.24
CA SER A 634 13.69 8.43 21.78
C SER A 634 13.69 8.64 23.30
N ILE A 635 12.80 9.49 23.83
CA ILE A 635 12.71 9.81 25.27
C ILE A 635 11.66 8.99 26.04
N ALA A 636 11.11 7.97 25.39
CA ALA A 636 10.13 7.06 25.98
C ALA A 636 10.58 6.47 27.34
N GLU A 637 9.63 6.35 28.26
CA GLU A 637 9.82 5.89 29.66
C GLU A 637 10.68 6.79 30.56
N ARG A 638 11.08 7.99 30.13
CA ARG A 638 11.94 8.91 30.90
C ARG A 638 11.29 10.27 31.17
N THR A 639 10.77 10.92 30.13
CA THR A 639 10.26 12.30 30.22
C THR A 639 8.90 12.42 30.89
N GLN A 640 8.74 13.48 31.69
CA GLN A 640 7.45 13.86 32.29
C GLN A 640 6.47 14.37 31.23
N PHE A 641 5.22 13.92 31.32
CA PHE A 641 4.17 14.22 30.36
C PHE A 641 3.94 15.72 30.07
N VAL A 642 3.98 16.59 31.09
CA VAL A 642 3.82 18.04 30.91
C VAL A 642 5.01 18.65 30.16
N ALA A 643 6.23 18.22 30.47
CA ALA A 643 7.42 18.66 29.75
C ALA A 643 7.38 18.22 28.28
N TYR A 644 6.86 17.01 28.03
CA TYR A 644 6.63 16.50 26.68
C TYR A 644 5.63 17.36 25.88
N LEU A 645 4.51 17.77 26.48
CA LEU A 645 3.54 18.64 25.80
C LEU A 645 4.12 20.02 25.46
N ILE A 646 4.91 20.61 26.37
CA ILE A 646 5.59 21.89 26.11
C ILE A 646 6.60 21.73 24.97
N TYR A 647 7.39 20.66 24.99
CA TYR A 647 8.32 20.33 23.92
C TYR A 647 7.62 20.15 22.57
N SER A 648 6.57 19.33 22.50
CA SER A 648 5.82 19.03 21.28
C SER A 648 5.22 20.31 20.68
N ALA A 649 4.55 21.12 21.51
CA ALA A 649 4.02 22.43 21.14
C ALA A 649 5.08 23.40 20.59
N PHE A 650 6.27 23.43 21.20
CA PHE A 650 7.38 24.28 20.74
C PHE A 650 8.05 23.75 19.47
N LEU A 651 8.17 22.43 19.31
CA LEU A 651 8.72 21.82 18.11
C LEU A 651 7.81 22.10 16.92
N THR A 652 6.52 21.77 17.02
CA THR A 652 5.54 22.00 15.94
C THR A 652 5.22 23.46 15.73
N GLY A 653 5.23 24.28 16.80
CA GLY A 653 4.89 25.69 16.74
C GLY A 653 6.02 26.62 16.31
N PHE A 654 7.30 26.20 16.42
CA PHE A 654 8.45 27.07 16.14
C PHE A 654 9.64 26.35 15.48
N VAL A 655 10.21 25.31 16.10
CA VAL A 655 11.50 24.73 15.65
C VAL A 655 11.40 24.09 14.27
N TYR A 656 10.44 23.18 14.08
CA TYR A 656 10.19 22.53 12.79
C TYR A 656 9.76 23.55 11.71
N PRO A 657 8.80 24.47 11.97
CA PRO A 657 8.45 25.56 11.06
C PRO A 657 9.61 26.38 10.52
N VAL A 658 10.57 26.76 11.37
CA VAL A 658 11.72 27.56 10.95
C VAL A 658 12.62 26.79 9.98
N VAL A 659 12.89 25.51 10.24
CA VAL A 659 13.67 24.66 9.32
C VAL A 659 12.90 24.38 8.02
N SER A 660 11.59 24.17 8.12
CA SER A 660 10.69 24.08 6.96
C SER A 660 10.76 25.37 6.13
N HIS A 661 10.76 26.55 6.75
CA HIS A 661 10.85 27.81 6.02
C HIS A 661 12.15 27.92 5.21
N TRP A 662 13.28 27.55 5.81
CA TRP A 662 14.59 27.65 5.17
C TRP A 662 14.69 26.88 3.86
N ILE A 663 14.11 25.68 3.80
CA ILE A 663 14.30 24.70 2.72
C ILE A 663 13.07 24.57 1.81
N TRP A 664 11.86 24.79 2.34
CA TRP A 664 10.58 24.55 1.64
C TRP A 664 9.77 25.80 1.31
N SER A 665 10.09 26.98 1.85
CA SER A 665 9.43 28.23 1.44
C SER A 665 10.07 28.79 0.17
N ALA A 666 9.28 29.38 -0.73
CA ALA A 666 9.77 29.99 -1.98
C ALA A 666 10.67 31.23 -1.76
N ASP A 667 10.74 31.73 -0.53
CA ASP A 667 11.58 32.84 -0.11
C ASP A 667 12.61 32.46 0.97
N GLY A 668 12.71 31.17 1.32
CA GLY A 668 13.67 30.63 2.31
C GLY A 668 15.13 30.78 1.86
N TRP A 669 16.05 31.02 2.80
CA TRP A 669 17.47 31.31 2.50
C TRP A 669 18.23 30.11 1.89
N ALA A 670 17.79 28.89 2.17
CA ALA A 670 18.38 27.66 1.65
C ALA A 670 17.51 26.96 0.59
N SER A 671 16.37 27.56 0.21
CA SER A 671 15.36 26.90 -0.63
C SER A 671 15.84 26.72 -2.07
N ALA A 672 15.61 25.54 -2.62
CA ALA A 672 15.83 25.23 -4.03
C ALA A 672 14.72 25.81 -4.96
N SER A 673 13.57 26.23 -4.42
CA SER A 673 12.50 26.91 -5.16
C SER A 673 12.57 28.44 -5.07
N ARG A 674 13.71 28.99 -4.63
CA ARG A 674 13.88 30.42 -4.38
C ARG A 674 13.95 31.22 -5.69
N THR A 675 12.98 32.10 -5.90
CA THR A 675 12.84 32.93 -7.12
C THR A 675 13.56 34.29 -7.05
N SER A 676 14.00 34.71 -5.87
CA SER A 676 14.54 36.06 -5.63
C SER A 676 15.94 36.03 -5.00
N GLY A 677 16.93 36.53 -5.75
CA GLY A 677 18.35 36.45 -5.38
C GLY A 677 18.98 35.12 -5.80
N SER A 678 20.27 34.95 -5.49
CA SER A 678 21.02 33.74 -5.82
C SER A 678 20.63 32.56 -4.93
N LEU A 679 20.46 31.37 -5.52
CA LEU A 679 20.37 30.11 -4.77
C LEU A 679 21.62 29.87 -3.89
N LEU A 680 21.44 29.24 -2.73
CA LEU A 680 22.54 28.84 -1.86
C LEU A 680 23.52 27.93 -2.64
N PHE A 681 24.78 28.37 -2.77
CA PHE A 681 25.81 27.72 -3.60
C PHE A 681 25.37 27.42 -5.06
N GLY A 682 24.42 28.20 -5.60
CA GLY A 682 23.91 28.01 -6.96
C GLY A 682 22.89 26.88 -7.15
N SER A 683 22.50 26.17 -6.08
CA SER A 683 21.54 25.05 -6.16
C SER A 683 20.42 25.07 -5.12
N GLY A 684 20.63 25.65 -3.93
CA GLY A 684 19.74 25.43 -2.79
C GLY A 684 19.86 24.02 -2.20
N VAL A 685 19.09 23.76 -1.14
CA VAL A 685 19.01 22.46 -0.46
C VAL A 685 17.85 21.66 -1.05
N ILE A 686 18.17 20.53 -1.67
CA ILE A 686 17.17 19.60 -2.24
C ILE A 686 16.81 18.57 -1.17
N ASP A 687 15.73 18.81 -0.46
CA ASP A 687 15.08 17.84 0.44
C ASP A 687 13.58 17.79 0.13
N PHE A 688 13.18 17.02 -0.88
CA PHE A 688 11.81 17.06 -1.39
C PHE A 688 10.75 16.58 -0.37
N ALA A 689 11.11 15.62 0.50
CA ALA A 689 10.17 14.87 1.34
C ALA A 689 10.57 14.78 2.83
N GLY A 690 11.61 15.48 3.27
CA GLY A 690 11.85 15.75 4.69
C GLY A 690 12.94 14.90 5.34
N SER A 691 13.88 14.33 4.58
CA SER A 691 15.07 13.68 5.14
C SER A 691 15.84 14.61 6.07
N GLY A 692 15.92 15.90 5.73
CA GLY A 692 16.43 16.96 6.59
C GLY A 692 15.32 17.56 7.47
N VAL A 693 14.31 18.14 6.84
CA VAL A 693 13.29 18.99 7.51
C VAL A 693 12.48 18.22 8.56
N VAL A 694 12.22 16.93 8.36
CA VAL A 694 11.41 16.10 9.27
C VAL A 694 12.31 15.17 10.08
N HIS A 695 13.08 14.31 9.39
CA HIS A 695 13.85 13.24 10.02
C HIS A 695 15.09 13.74 10.78
N MET A 696 15.88 14.67 10.22
CA MET A 696 17.01 15.24 10.97
C MET A 696 16.53 16.17 12.09
N VAL A 697 15.46 16.96 11.91
CA VAL A 697 14.91 17.79 13.00
C VAL A 697 14.42 16.93 14.17
N GLY A 698 13.55 15.95 13.90
CA GLY A 698 13.06 15.03 14.93
C GLY A 698 14.16 14.14 15.52
N GLY A 699 15.13 13.71 14.70
CA GLY A 699 16.26 12.89 15.13
C GLY A 699 17.27 13.63 16.00
N VAL A 700 17.61 14.87 15.67
CA VAL A 700 18.52 15.71 16.46
C VAL A 700 17.86 16.16 17.77
N ALA A 701 16.59 16.56 17.73
CA ALA A 701 15.84 16.87 18.96
C ALA A 701 15.69 15.62 19.85
N GLY A 702 15.42 14.46 19.24
CA GLY A 702 15.38 13.17 19.91
C GLY A 702 16.72 12.74 20.51
N LEU A 703 17.85 13.06 19.86
CA LEU A 703 19.20 12.83 20.38
C LEU A 703 19.48 13.72 21.60
N TRP A 704 19.22 15.03 21.51
CA TRP A 704 19.39 15.95 22.64
C TRP A 704 18.53 15.58 23.84
N GLY A 705 17.24 15.27 23.63
CA GLY A 705 16.37 14.76 24.68
C GLY A 705 16.92 13.47 25.29
N ALA A 706 17.42 12.54 24.47
CA ALA A 706 17.98 11.29 24.96
C ALA A 706 19.29 11.46 25.75
N LEU A 707 20.12 12.46 25.42
CA LEU A 707 21.34 12.83 26.15
C LEU A 707 21.01 13.48 27.50
N ILE A 708 20.08 14.45 27.52
CA ILE A 708 19.69 15.20 28.73
C ILE A 708 19.00 14.30 29.76
N GLU A 709 18.09 13.43 29.32
CA GLU A 709 17.32 12.53 30.20
C GLU A 709 18.17 11.35 30.77
N GLY A 710 19.36 11.08 30.21
CA GLY A 710 20.23 9.99 30.65
C GLY A 710 19.63 8.58 30.45
N PRO A 711 20.37 7.50 30.74
CA PRO A 711 19.94 6.15 30.38
C PRO A 711 18.67 5.69 31.11
N ARG A 712 17.81 4.93 30.40
CA ARG A 712 16.60 4.33 30.99
C ARG A 712 16.93 3.54 32.26
N ILE A 713 16.13 3.70 33.32
CA ILE A 713 16.30 2.96 34.58
C ILE A 713 16.27 1.44 34.30
N GLY A 714 17.35 0.77 34.68
CA GLY A 714 17.60 -0.65 34.42
C GLY A 714 18.31 -0.98 33.10
N ARG A 715 18.75 0.02 32.31
CA ARG A 715 19.53 -0.21 31.07
C ARG A 715 20.97 -0.61 31.34
N PHE A 716 21.52 -0.24 32.50
CA PHE A 716 22.84 -0.64 32.96
C PHE A 716 22.72 -1.26 34.36
N ASP A 717 23.49 -2.32 34.61
CA ASP A 717 23.59 -2.90 35.95
C ASP A 717 24.54 -2.11 36.86
N HIS A 718 24.70 -2.53 38.12
CA HIS A 718 25.59 -1.89 39.08
C HIS A 718 27.08 -1.91 38.69
N ALA A 719 27.47 -2.72 37.70
CA ALA A 719 28.82 -2.78 37.14
C ALA A 719 28.93 -2.00 35.80
N GLY A 720 27.90 -1.24 35.41
CA GLY A 720 27.86 -0.48 34.17
C GLY A 720 27.65 -1.31 32.90
N ARG A 721 27.31 -2.60 33.03
CA ARG A 721 27.11 -3.50 31.88
C ARG A 721 25.71 -3.31 31.30
N SER A 722 25.61 -3.32 29.97
CA SER A 722 24.35 -3.14 29.24
C SER A 722 23.37 -4.30 29.50
N VAL A 723 22.15 -3.97 29.91
CA VAL A 723 21.04 -4.90 30.13
C VAL A 723 19.97 -4.67 29.05
N ALA A 724 19.49 -5.74 28.43
CA ALA A 724 18.44 -5.66 27.40
C ALA A 724 17.07 -5.33 28.01
N LEU A 725 16.60 -4.10 27.81
CA LEU A 725 15.22 -3.71 28.09
C LEU A 725 14.36 -4.02 26.86
N ARG A 726 13.74 -5.20 26.83
CA ARG A 726 12.82 -5.59 25.75
C ARG A 726 11.51 -4.81 25.81
N GLY A 727 10.93 -4.56 24.64
CA GLY A 727 9.55 -4.10 24.52
C GLY A 727 8.56 -5.20 24.87
N HIS A 728 7.32 -4.83 25.19
CA HIS A 728 6.30 -5.78 25.67
C HIS A 728 5.51 -6.50 24.56
N SER A 729 5.53 -5.98 23.32
CA SER A 729 4.74 -6.55 22.22
C SER A 729 5.41 -6.34 20.86
N ALA A 730 5.94 -7.43 20.30
CA ALA A 730 6.50 -7.44 18.95
C ALA A 730 5.45 -7.15 17.87
N SER A 731 4.18 -7.51 18.09
CA SER A 731 3.12 -7.20 17.13
C SER A 731 2.81 -5.71 17.04
N LEU A 732 2.86 -4.99 18.15
CA LEU A 732 2.73 -3.52 18.13
C LEU A 732 3.95 -2.86 17.45
N VAL A 733 5.16 -3.38 17.66
CA VAL A 733 6.37 -2.93 16.94
C VAL A 733 6.19 -3.10 15.43
N VAL A 734 5.81 -4.28 14.96
CA VAL A 734 5.68 -4.58 13.53
C VAL A 734 4.49 -3.85 12.90
N LEU A 735 3.36 -3.78 13.60
CA LEU A 735 2.20 -2.98 13.21
C LEU A 735 2.58 -1.51 13.04
N GLY A 736 3.33 -0.96 14.01
CA GLY A 736 3.84 0.40 13.95
C GLY A 736 4.78 0.64 12.78
N SER A 737 5.77 -0.23 12.58
CA SER A 737 6.73 -0.14 11.47
C SER A 737 6.06 -0.18 10.09
N PHE A 738 5.07 -1.04 9.89
CA PHE A 738 4.32 -1.10 8.62
C PHE A 738 3.40 0.12 8.43
N LEU A 739 2.77 0.64 9.48
CA LEU A 739 1.97 1.88 9.39
C LEU A 739 2.86 3.12 9.12
N LEU A 740 4.07 3.15 9.68
CA LEU A 740 5.08 4.15 9.32
C LEU A 740 5.49 4.02 7.85
N TRP A 741 5.77 2.82 7.36
CA TRP A 741 6.11 2.61 5.94
C TRP A 741 4.95 3.04 5.04
N PHE A 742 3.73 2.55 5.29
CA PHE A 742 2.51 2.91 4.56
C PHE A 742 2.31 4.44 4.49
N GLY A 743 2.47 5.15 5.61
CA GLY A 743 2.37 6.60 5.65
C GLY A 743 3.53 7.33 4.96
N CYS A 744 4.76 6.80 5.06
CA CYS A 744 5.90 7.30 4.30
C CYS A 744 5.65 7.25 2.78
N VAL A 745 5.04 6.19 2.24
CA VAL A 745 4.76 6.12 0.79
C VAL A 745 3.86 7.28 0.35
N GLY A 746 2.88 7.68 1.17
CA GLY A 746 2.06 8.87 0.90
C GLY A 746 2.77 10.22 1.11
N GLY A 747 3.81 10.25 1.95
CA GLY A 747 4.63 11.45 2.19
C GLY A 747 5.68 11.75 1.11
N PHE A 748 6.04 10.76 0.28
CA PHE A 748 7.12 10.92 -0.70
C PHE A 748 6.75 11.64 -2.00
N MET A 749 5.57 12.24 -2.11
CA MET A 749 5.09 12.82 -3.37
C MET A 749 4.46 14.21 -3.24
N LEU A 750 4.76 15.04 -4.25
CA LEU A 750 4.28 16.40 -4.50
C LEU A 750 4.59 17.51 -3.47
N LYS A 751 5.80 18.08 -3.60
CA LYS A 751 6.02 19.54 -3.56
C LYS A 751 6.19 20.20 -4.93
N SER A 752 5.94 19.46 -6.01
CA SER A 752 6.06 19.96 -7.39
C SER A 752 4.88 20.82 -7.87
N ALA A 753 3.72 20.80 -7.20
CA ALA A 753 2.52 21.57 -7.61
C ALA A 753 2.71 23.10 -7.54
N HIS A 754 3.74 23.58 -6.82
CA HIS A 754 4.12 25.01 -6.78
C HIS A 754 5.55 25.23 -7.29
N GLY A 755 6.11 24.25 -8.02
CA GLY A 755 7.49 24.20 -8.50
C GLY A 755 7.65 24.32 -10.02
N THR A 756 6.61 24.71 -10.75
CA THR A 756 6.61 24.88 -12.22
C THR A 756 7.38 26.13 -12.70
N GLN A 757 8.52 26.41 -12.06
CA GLN A 757 9.46 27.47 -12.44
C GLN A 757 10.85 26.95 -12.84
N VAL A 758 11.19 25.68 -12.58
CA VAL A 758 12.57 25.17 -12.80
C VAL A 758 12.68 24.22 -14.00
N ALA A 759 11.62 23.48 -14.35
CA ALA A 759 11.69 22.47 -15.41
C ALA A 759 11.77 23.02 -16.85
N ALA A 760 11.51 24.32 -17.06
CA ALA A 760 11.49 24.95 -18.38
C ALA A 760 12.82 25.58 -18.82
N GLU A 761 13.79 25.78 -17.91
CA GLU A 761 15.06 26.47 -18.21
C GLU A 761 16.24 25.52 -18.47
N MET A 762 16.14 24.24 -18.09
CA MET A 762 17.15 23.24 -18.46
C MET A 762 16.90 22.72 -19.88
N GLY A 763 17.40 23.49 -20.85
CA GLY A 763 17.35 23.16 -22.27
C GLY A 763 17.85 21.74 -22.58
N GLY A 764 17.17 21.07 -23.51
CA GLY A 764 17.22 19.63 -23.64
C GLY A 764 18.60 19.04 -23.93
N HIS A 765 19.03 18.12 -23.07
CA HIS A 765 19.79 16.90 -23.42
C HIS A 765 19.73 15.90 -22.25
N VAL A 766 18.82 14.93 -22.35
CA VAL A 766 18.87 13.62 -21.64
C VAL A 766 18.46 12.55 -22.64
#